data_AF-A0AAV7ZM77-F1
#
_entry.id   AF-A0AAV7ZM77-F1
#
_cell.length_a   1.000
_cell.length_b   1.000
_cell.length_c   1.000
_cell.angle_alpha   90.00
_cell.angle_beta   90.00
_cell.angle_gamma   90.00
#
_symmetry.space_group_name_H-M   'P 1'
#
loop_
_entity.id
_entity.type
_entity.pdbx_description
1 polymer ?
#
loop_
_entity_poly.entity_id
_entity_poly.type
_entity_poly.pdbx_seq_one_letter_code
_entity_poly.pdbx_strand_id
1 'polypeptide(L)'
;MSKKKSKIFDFFPRKRKTGNNVGNMDKRTRINDLPPKSKKKYEEICKNKKTLKLYSVDSFCSLLDLSWYKLLYKEFEKPYFKKLSEFLMNEHSNGTVIYPPFNLTFNFVNHSKLPETKVIILGQDPYIRENQAHGLSFSVPNGIRPPPSLKNIYKELSTDIKGFESPQSGNLETWSAQGVLLLNASLTVKKGQSNSHKSKGWQKFTDQLITLISNKLNNCVFILWGGFAQRKSKLINSKKHLILKGTHPSPLSARNGFFGCKHFSKTNSYLEEHGKSKIDWKSIMNPEKWLKKHKSQKVVEEKETENENEIENVDEKEKEKEKEKEKEKEKEKKEKKKIKQKEKKKKKKEKKIESKETMDEESKIDTEADCSDTTNLTIKKKWEKILKASKNKKALKLYSVESFCSLLDLSWYKLLYKEFEKPYFKKLSEFLMNEHSNGTVIYPPFNLTFNFVNHSKLPETKVIILGQDPYIRENQAHGLSFSVPNGIRPPPSLKNIYKELSTDIKGFESPQSGNLETWSAQGVLLLNASLTVKKGKSNSHKSKGWQKFTDQLITLISNKLNNCVFILWGGFAQRKSKLINSKKHLILKGTHPSPLSARNGFFGCKHFSKTNSYLEEHGKSKIDWKSIMNPEKWLKKHKSQKVVEEK
;
A
#
# COMPACT_ATOMS: atom_id res chain seq x y z
N MET A 1 30.52 -0.72 3.89
CA MET A 1 30.13 0.47 4.69
C MET A 1 29.47 1.46 3.72
N SER A 2 28.26 2.02 3.85
CA SER A 2 27.49 2.47 5.00
C SER A 2 25.97 2.28 4.75
N LYS A 3 25.25 2.17 5.86
CA LYS A 3 23.83 1.88 6.05
C LYS A 3 22.91 3.03 5.59
N LYS A 4 21.71 2.71 5.09
CA LYS A 4 20.39 3.18 5.62
C LYS A 4 19.24 2.65 4.74
N LYS A 5 18.55 1.60 5.19
CA LYS A 5 17.32 1.60 6.02
C LYS A 5 16.08 2.10 5.25
N SER A 6 15.40 1.18 4.57
CA SER A 6 14.00 1.35 4.15
C SER A 6 13.08 1.18 5.36
N LYS A 7 12.18 2.14 5.58
CA LYS A 7 11.04 2.00 6.49
C LYS A 7 9.82 1.70 5.64
N ILE A 8 9.47 0.43 5.54
CA ILE A 8 8.16 -0.01 5.10
C ILE A 8 7.24 0.21 6.29
N PHE A 9 6.14 0.95 6.13
CA PHE A 9 4.81 0.60 6.64
C PHE A 9 3.74 1.63 6.32
N ASP A 10 2.60 1.11 5.91
CA ASP A 10 1.41 1.04 6.77
C ASP A 10 0.50 -0.06 6.24
N PHE A 11 0.29 -1.11 7.04
CA PHE A 11 -0.88 -1.98 6.93
C PHE A 11 -1.11 -2.60 8.31
N PHE A 12 -1.85 -1.88 9.14
CA PHE A 12 -2.64 -2.41 10.25
C PHE A 12 -3.76 -1.44 10.64
N PRO A 13 -4.89 -1.96 11.15
CA PRO A 13 -6.00 -1.16 11.63
C PRO A 13 -5.71 -0.57 13.02
N ARG A 14 -6.21 0.65 13.30
CA ARG A 14 -6.43 1.23 14.64
C ARG A 14 -7.70 2.10 14.56
N LYS A 15 -8.66 2.11 15.48
CA LYS A 15 -8.74 1.77 16.91
C LYS A 15 -10.06 1.02 17.20
N ARG A 16 -10.05 0.01 18.09
CA ARG A 16 -11.22 -0.32 18.94
C ARG A 16 -11.09 0.46 20.25
N LYS A 17 -12.16 1.13 20.67
CA LYS A 17 -12.27 1.75 22.00
C LYS A 17 -12.45 0.64 23.04
N THR A 18 -11.85 0.83 24.22
CA THR A 18 -12.00 -0.01 25.40
C THR A 18 -13.23 0.46 26.20
N GLY A 19 -14.19 -0.43 26.43
CA GLY A 19 -15.29 -0.28 27.40
C GLY A 19 -15.35 -1.52 28.31
N ASN A 20 -15.61 -1.31 29.61
CA ASN A 20 -15.72 -2.33 30.66
C ASN A 20 -17.21 -2.66 30.94
N ASN A 21 -17.43 -3.85 31.53
CA ASN A 21 -18.64 -4.44 32.17
C ASN A 21 -19.73 -5.10 31.30
N VAL A 22 -20.60 -5.98 31.85
CA VAL A 22 -20.50 -7.44 32.15
C VAL A 22 -21.91 -8.08 32.04
N GLY A 23 -22.05 -9.23 31.35
CA GLY A 23 -23.12 -10.25 31.50
C GLY A 23 -23.52 -10.89 30.15
N ASN A 24 -23.77 -12.19 29.92
CA ASN A 24 -23.54 -13.46 30.61
C ASN A 24 -23.41 -14.59 29.53
N MET A 25 -22.41 -15.50 29.67
CA MET A 25 -22.10 -16.78 28.94
C MET A 25 -21.94 -16.79 27.37
N ASP A 26 -20.82 -17.19 26.72
CA ASP A 26 -19.59 -17.87 27.17
C ASP A 26 -18.36 -17.70 26.18
N LYS A 27 -17.39 -16.87 26.59
CA LYS A 27 -15.92 -17.08 26.74
C LYS A 27 -14.96 -17.57 25.60
N ARG A 28 -14.14 -16.63 25.05
CA ARG A 28 -12.65 -16.45 25.22
C ARG A 28 -11.90 -15.93 23.96
N THR A 29 -11.53 -14.65 23.98
CA THR A 29 -10.10 -14.22 23.87
C THR A 29 -9.97 -12.77 24.37
N ARG A 30 -10.03 -12.56 25.69
CA ARG A 30 -9.74 -11.24 26.27
C ARG A 30 -8.24 -11.00 26.24
N ILE A 31 -7.78 -9.76 26.03
CA ILE A 31 -6.36 -9.35 25.99
C ILE A 31 -5.53 -9.84 27.21
N ASN A 32 -6.17 -10.29 28.30
CA ASN A 32 -5.55 -10.70 29.56
C ASN A 32 -5.04 -12.16 29.62
N ASP A 33 -5.23 -12.99 28.59
CA ASP A 33 -4.71 -14.38 28.59
C ASP A 33 -3.23 -14.51 28.16
N LEU A 34 -2.56 -13.40 27.82
CA LEU A 34 -1.12 -13.40 27.55
C LEU A 34 -0.36 -13.12 28.83
N PRO A 35 0.77 -13.80 29.09
CA PRO A 35 1.69 -13.37 30.13
C PRO A 35 2.01 -11.88 29.98
N PRO A 36 2.06 -11.08 31.07
CA PRO A 36 2.23 -9.63 31.00
C PRO A 36 3.41 -9.19 30.12
N LYS A 37 4.53 -9.94 30.17
CA LYS A 37 5.72 -9.74 29.33
C LYS A 37 5.40 -9.90 27.83
N SER A 38 4.71 -10.97 27.45
CA SER A 38 4.36 -11.26 26.05
C SER A 38 3.33 -10.29 25.49
N LYS A 39 2.39 -9.83 26.34
CA LYS A 39 1.42 -8.77 26.01
C LYS A 39 2.12 -7.44 25.74
N LYS A 40 2.98 -6.99 26.66
CA LYS A 40 3.78 -5.76 26.50
C LYS A 40 4.64 -5.82 25.23
N LYS A 41 5.28 -6.97 24.97
CA LYS A 41 6.05 -7.21 23.75
C LYS A 41 5.20 -7.08 22.48
N TYR A 42 4.01 -7.69 22.44
CA TYR A 42 3.10 -7.57 21.30
C TYR A 42 2.66 -6.13 21.06
N GLU A 43 2.26 -5.41 22.12
CA GLU A 43 1.89 -4.01 22.03
C GLU A 43 3.05 -3.14 21.52
N GLU A 44 4.27 -3.42 21.96
CA GLU A 44 5.48 -2.75 21.48
C GLU A 44 5.73 -3.04 20.00
N ILE A 45 5.62 -4.31 19.57
CA ILE A 45 5.71 -4.71 18.16
C ILE A 45 4.66 -3.97 17.32
N CYS A 46 3.40 -3.92 17.76
CA CYS A 46 2.34 -3.18 17.07
C CYS A 46 2.57 -1.67 17.04
N LYS A 47 3.20 -1.09 18.07
CA LYS A 47 3.56 0.34 18.15
C LYS A 47 4.75 0.71 17.27
N ASN A 48 5.73 -0.18 17.24
CA ASN A 48 7.04 0.03 16.63
C ASN A 48 7.22 -0.79 15.37
N LYS A 49 6.12 -1.29 14.78
CA LYS A 49 6.16 -2.01 13.51
C LYS A 49 7.18 -1.23 12.64
N LYS A 50 7.11 0.16 12.60
CA LYS A 50 7.80 1.24 11.79
C LYS A 50 9.22 0.91 11.32
N THR A 51 9.86 0.26 12.25
CA THR A 51 11.28 0.31 12.47
C THR A 51 11.82 -1.09 12.66
N LEU A 52 10.95 -2.11 12.63
CA LEU A 52 11.35 -3.51 12.71
C LEU A 52 12.19 -3.85 11.49
N LYS A 53 13.31 -4.54 11.74
CA LYS A 53 14.17 -5.05 10.69
C LYS A 53 13.41 -6.12 9.91
N LEU A 54 13.42 -6.04 8.58
CA LEU A 54 12.76 -7.02 7.72
C LEU A 54 13.27 -8.43 8.03
N TYR A 55 12.37 -9.41 8.07
CA TYR A 55 12.65 -10.81 8.45
C TYR A 55 13.12 -11.04 9.89
N SER A 56 13.16 -10.02 10.76
CA SER A 56 13.34 -10.24 12.20
C SER A 56 12.15 -10.98 12.81
N VAL A 57 12.37 -11.68 13.93
CA VAL A 57 11.31 -12.35 14.69
C VAL A 57 10.14 -11.39 14.98
N ASP A 58 10.43 -10.19 15.47
CA ASP A 58 9.41 -9.19 15.78
C ASP A 58 8.65 -8.73 14.54
N SER A 59 9.32 -8.62 13.38
CA SER A 59 8.64 -8.29 12.14
C SER A 59 7.63 -9.38 11.72
N PHE A 60 7.93 -10.66 11.95
CA PHE A 60 6.98 -11.77 11.71
C PHE A 60 5.81 -11.72 12.68
N CYS A 61 6.08 -11.52 13.97
CA CYS A 61 5.04 -11.30 14.98
C CYS A 61 4.11 -10.15 14.60
N SER A 62 4.65 -9.10 13.96
CA SER A 62 3.90 -7.95 13.47
C SER A 62 3.00 -8.23 12.26
N LEU A 63 2.95 -9.46 11.75
CA LEU A 63 2.01 -9.86 10.71
C LEU A 63 0.77 -10.55 11.29
N LEU A 64 0.77 -10.89 12.59
CA LEU A 64 -0.31 -11.61 13.24
C LEU A 64 -1.27 -10.64 13.94
N ASP A 65 -2.56 -10.96 13.95
CA ASP A 65 -3.47 -10.41 14.95
C ASP A 65 -3.28 -11.09 16.31
N LEU A 66 -3.93 -10.54 17.34
CA LEU A 66 -3.75 -10.98 18.72
C LEU A 66 -4.09 -12.46 18.96
N SER A 67 -5.11 -12.99 18.28
CA SER A 67 -5.56 -14.37 18.45
C SER A 67 -4.51 -15.37 17.94
N TRP A 68 -3.90 -15.08 16.78
CA TRP A 68 -2.80 -15.87 16.23
C TRP A 68 -1.49 -15.67 16.97
N TYR A 69 -1.18 -14.44 17.39
CA TYR A 69 0.01 -14.18 18.20
C TYR A 69 -0.02 -14.94 19.53
N LYS A 70 -1.19 -14.99 20.19
CA LYS A 70 -1.41 -15.79 21.41
C LYS A 70 -1.07 -17.26 21.22
N LEU A 71 -1.42 -17.82 20.06
CA LEU A 71 -1.13 -19.22 19.75
C LEU A 71 0.37 -19.44 19.51
N LEU A 72 1.05 -18.49 18.86
CA LEU A 72 2.37 -18.70 18.26
C LEU A 72 3.55 -18.03 18.98
N TYR A 73 3.34 -17.13 19.96
CA TYR A 73 4.44 -16.35 20.54
C TYR A 73 5.60 -17.20 21.08
N LYS A 74 5.30 -18.33 21.76
CA LYS A 74 6.33 -19.26 22.26
C LYS A 74 7.13 -19.88 21.13
N GLU A 75 6.51 -20.07 19.97
CA GLU A 75 7.17 -20.68 18.82
C GLU A 75 8.23 -19.75 18.23
N PHE A 76 7.95 -18.44 18.20
CA PHE A 76 8.90 -17.41 17.77
C PHE A 76 10.11 -17.28 18.69
N GLU A 77 10.01 -17.72 19.95
CA GLU A 77 11.11 -17.69 20.92
C GLU A 77 12.08 -18.87 20.76
N LYS A 78 11.67 -19.95 20.07
CA LYS A 78 12.48 -21.15 19.91
C LYS A 78 13.74 -20.89 19.07
N PRO A 79 14.88 -21.54 19.39
CA PRO A 79 16.15 -21.32 18.69
C PRO A 79 16.08 -21.53 17.17
N TYR A 80 15.32 -22.52 16.70
CA TYR A 80 15.23 -22.79 15.27
C TYR A 80 14.54 -21.66 14.49
N PHE A 81 13.56 -20.98 15.10
CA PHE A 81 12.88 -19.86 14.44
C PHE A 81 13.79 -18.64 14.36
N LYS A 82 14.62 -18.41 15.40
CA LYS A 82 15.66 -17.38 15.37
C LYS A 82 16.67 -17.65 14.24
N LYS A 83 17.15 -18.90 14.11
CA LYS A 83 18.02 -19.33 12.99
C LYS A 83 17.35 -19.13 11.62
N LEU A 84 16.06 -19.45 11.49
CA LEU A 84 15.29 -19.20 10.27
C LEU A 84 15.21 -17.70 9.94
N SER A 85 14.91 -16.87 10.94
CA SER A 85 14.86 -15.42 10.82
C SER A 85 16.22 -14.85 10.37
N GLU A 86 17.32 -15.30 10.97
CA GLU A 86 18.69 -14.94 10.58
C GLU A 86 19.03 -15.35 9.15
N PHE A 87 18.69 -16.58 8.77
CA PHE A 87 18.86 -17.07 7.41
C PHE A 87 18.14 -16.17 6.39
N LEU A 88 16.87 -15.83 6.62
CA LEU A 88 16.09 -14.97 5.71
C LEU A 88 16.60 -13.53 5.68
N MET A 89 17.05 -13.01 6.83
CA MET A 89 17.72 -11.71 6.88
C MET A 89 18.98 -11.69 6.02
N ASN A 90 19.78 -12.76 6.07
CA ASN A 90 21.01 -12.90 5.27
C ASN A 90 20.70 -13.02 3.77
N GLU A 91 19.76 -13.88 3.39
CA GLU A 91 19.28 -13.98 2.00
C GLU A 91 18.83 -12.61 1.48
N HIS A 92 18.03 -11.89 2.27
CA HIS A 92 17.57 -10.57 1.89
C HIS A 92 18.71 -9.54 1.76
N SER A 93 19.66 -9.51 2.71
CA SER A 93 20.80 -8.59 2.64
C SER A 93 21.74 -8.87 1.47
N ASN A 94 21.81 -10.13 1.02
CA ASN A 94 22.60 -10.54 -0.14
C ASN A 94 21.87 -10.28 -1.47
N GLY A 95 20.70 -9.64 -1.44
CA GLY A 95 19.93 -9.28 -2.63
C GLY A 95 19.11 -10.43 -3.21
N THR A 96 18.95 -11.55 -2.49
CA THR A 96 18.05 -12.63 -2.93
C THR A 96 16.61 -12.12 -2.92
N VAL A 97 15.93 -12.29 -4.04
CA VAL A 97 14.48 -12.06 -4.12
C VAL A 97 13.76 -13.26 -3.51
N ILE A 98 13.03 -12.99 -2.43
CA ILE A 98 12.26 -13.99 -1.67
C ILE A 98 10.78 -13.75 -1.94
N TYR A 99 10.04 -14.82 -2.24
CA TYR A 99 8.60 -14.84 -2.39
C TYR A 99 7.91 -15.59 -1.26
N PRO A 100 6.67 -15.20 -0.89
CA PRO A 100 6.00 -13.96 -1.30
C PRO A 100 6.72 -12.74 -0.70
N PRO A 101 6.37 -11.50 -1.11
CA PRO A 101 6.79 -10.30 -0.39
C PRO A 101 6.54 -10.46 1.11
N PHE A 102 7.47 -9.96 1.94
CA PHE A 102 7.48 -10.21 3.39
C PHE A 102 6.13 -9.96 4.10
N ASN A 103 5.44 -8.86 3.74
CA ASN A 103 4.14 -8.51 4.32
C ASN A 103 3.02 -9.50 4.01
N LEU A 104 3.23 -10.39 3.04
CA LEU A 104 2.32 -11.46 2.64
C LEU A 104 2.77 -12.83 3.15
N THR A 105 3.89 -12.96 3.87
CA THR A 105 4.38 -14.27 4.33
C THR A 105 3.35 -14.99 5.22
N PHE A 106 2.61 -14.25 6.06
CA PHE A 106 1.54 -14.79 6.92
C PHE A 106 0.15 -14.45 6.41
N ASN A 107 -0.03 -14.25 5.10
CA ASN A 107 -1.34 -13.89 4.57
C ASN A 107 -2.43 -14.94 4.84
N PHE A 108 -2.05 -16.21 5.02
CA PHE A 108 -2.96 -17.30 5.38
C PHE A 108 -3.76 -17.09 6.67
N VAL A 109 -3.33 -16.20 7.57
CA VAL A 109 -4.08 -15.83 8.79
C VAL A 109 -4.73 -14.44 8.75
N ASN A 110 -4.54 -13.67 7.68
CA ASN A 110 -4.97 -12.27 7.65
C ASN A 110 -6.46 -12.08 7.40
N HIS A 111 -7.15 -13.11 6.89
CA HIS A 111 -8.55 -13.00 6.46
C HIS A 111 -9.54 -13.59 7.47
N SER A 112 -9.08 -14.37 8.45
CA SER A 112 -9.91 -14.93 9.51
C SER A 112 -9.12 -15.05 10.83
N LYS A 113 -9.80 -14.76 11.94
CA LYS A 113 -9.22 -14.94 13.28
C LYS A 113 -9.10 -16.42 13.61
N LEU A 114 -8.22 -16.78 14.54
CA LEU A 114 -8.03 -18.17 14.95
C LEU A 114 -9.36 -18.91 15.28
N PRO A 115 -10.29 -18.36 16.07
CA PRO A 115 -11.55 -19.06 16.40
C PRO A 115 -12.48 -19.28 15.19
N GLU A 116 -12.32 -18.48 14.13
CA GLU A 116 -13.11 -18.60 12.90
C GLU A 116 -12.57 -19.69 11.97
N THR A 117 -11.43 -20.32 12.29
CA THR A 117 -10.81 -21.35 11.45
C THR A 117 -11.63 -22.64 11.47
N LYS A 118 -12.06 -23.09 10.28
CA LYS A 118 -12.90 -24.28 10.07
C LYS A 118 -12.19 -25.35 9.27
N VAL A 119 -11.47 -24.95 8.23
CA VAL A 119 -10.87 -25.86 7.25
C VAL A 119 -9.39 -25.52 7.09
N ILE A 120 -8.53 -26.53 6.99
CA ILE A 120 -7.09 -26.37 6.76
C ILE A 120 -6.73 -27.13 5.48
N ILE A 121 -6.20 -26.43 4.49
CA ILE A 121 -5.70 -27.02 3.24
C ILE A 121 -4.19 -26.80 3.18
N LEU A 122 -3.43 -27.88 2.93
CA LEU A 122 -1.98 -27.83 2.95
C LEU A 122 -1.37 -27.80 1.53
N GLY A 123 -0.60 -26.77 1.25
CA GLY A 123 0.31 -26.67 0.10
C GLY A 123 1.76 -26.98 0.47
N GLN A 124 2.64 -26.98 -0.52
CA GLN A 124 4.06 -27.32 -0.35
C GLN A 124 4.93 -26.08 -0.13
N ASP A 125 5.05 -25.23 -1.14
CA ASP A 125 5.82 -23.98 -1.13
C ASP A 125 5.06 -22.87 -1.87
N PRO A 126 5.42 -21.58 -1.65
CA PRO A 126 4.84 -20.48 -2.41
C PRO A 126 5.22 -20.57 -3.88
N TYR A 127 4.43 -19.99 -4.76
CA TYR A 127 4.79 -19.88 -6.18
C TYR A 127 6.10 -19.11 -6.37
N ILE A 128 6.98 -19.65 -7.22
CA ILE A 128 8.34 -19.16 -7.42
C ILE A 128 8.47 -18.00 -8.41
N ARG A 129 7.41 -17.71 -9.17
CA ARG A 129 7.39 -16.65 -10.18
C ARG A 129 6.88 -15.36 -9.58
N GLU A 130 7.36 -14.27 -10.16
CA GLU A 130 6.98 -12.91 -9.78
C GLU A 130 5.46 -12.72 -9.84
N ASN A 131 4.93 -12.01 -8.83
CA ASN A 131 3.52 -11.69 -8.68
C ASN A 131 2.55 -12.89 -8.54
N GLN A 132 3.05 -14.12 -8.41
CA GLN A 132 2.19 -15.29 -8.21
C GLN A 132 1.95 -15.62 -6.73
N ALA A 133 2.98 -15.53 -5.88
CA ALA A 133 2.85 -15.85 -4.47
C ALA A 133 2.33 -14.67 -3.67
N HIS A 134 1.20 -14.88 -2.97
CA HIS A 134 0.60 -13.90 -2.05
C HIS A 134 0.26 -14.49 -0.67
N GLY A 135 0.97 -15.56 -0.26
CA GLY A 135 0.87 -16.11 1.09
C GLY A 135 -0.27 -17.09 1.36
N LEU A 136 -1.06 -17.44 0.34
CA LEU A 136 -2.13 -18.44 0.40
C LEU A 136 -1.77 -19.64 -0.49
N SER A 137 -1.85 -20.87 0.03
CA SER A 137 -1.60 -22.08 -0.76
C SER A 137 -2.58 -22.21 -1.93
N PHE A 138 -2.11 -22.70 -3.08
CA PHE A 138 -2.87 -22.89 -4.32
C PHE A 138 -3.45 -21.62 -4.96
N SER A 139 -3.47 -20.49 -4.26
CA SER A 139 -4.06 -19.23 -4.71
C SER A 139 -3.05 -18.30 -5.38
N VAL A 140 -3.49 -17.58 -6.40
CA VAL A 140 -2.73 -16.50 -7.06
C VAL A 140 -3.55 -15.21 -7.08
N PRO A 141 -2.92 -14.02 -7.10
CA PRO A 141 -3.64 -12.75 -7.19
C PRO A 141 -4.57 -12.64 -8.40
N ASN A 142 -5.56 -11.76 -8.30
CA ASN A 142 -6.44 -11.45 -9.43
C ASN A 142 -5.63 -11.00 -10.66
N GLY A 143 -6.03 -11.47 -11.84
CA GLY A 143 -5.34 -11.18 -13.11
C GLY A 143 -4.16 -12.11 -13.41
N ILE A 144 -3.74 -12.96 -12.47
CA ILE A 144 -2.80 -14.04 -12.73
C ILE A 144 -3.57 -15.29 -13.16
N ARG A 145 -3.13 -15.93 -14.25
CA ARG A 145 -3.77 -17.14 -14.77
C ARG A 145 -3.70 -18.25 -13.71
N PRO A 146 -4.81 -18.94 -13.41
CA PRO A 146 -4.83 -20.08 -12.50
C PRO A 146 -3.76 -21.12 -12.88
N PRO A 147 -2.89 -21.52 -11.94
CA PRO A 147 -1.90 -22.57 -12.17
C PRO A 147 -2.57 -23.94 -12.41
N PRO A 148 -1.86 -24.91 -13.01
CA PRO A 148 -2.45 -26.20 -13.38
C PRO A 148 -3.14 -26.93 -12.22
N SER A 149 -2.53 -26.94 -11.04
CA SER A 149 -3.13 -27.54 -9.84
C SER A 149 -4.44 -26.86 -9.44
N LEU A 150 -4.52 -25.54 -9.55
CA LEU A 150 -5.73 -24.80 -9.23
C LEU A 150 -6.86 -25.07 -10.24
N LYS A 151 -6.51 -25.23 -11.53
CA LYS A 151 -7.49 -25.63 -12.55
C LYS A 151 -8.08 -27.01 -12.26
N ASN A 152 -7.26 -27.95 -11.77
CA ASN A 152 -7.76 -29.27 -11.36
C ASN A 152 -8.66 -29.17 -10.12
N ILE A 153 -8.32 -28.31 -9.16
CA ILE A 153 -9.22 -27.99 -8.03
C ILE A 153 -10.58 -27.49 -8.54
N TYR A 154 -10.61 -26.59 -9.53
CA TYR A 154 -11.87 -26.10 -10.13
C TYR A 154 -12.65 -27.19 -10.86
N LYS A 155 -11.95 -28.10 -11.55
CA LYS A 155 -12.59 -29.24 -12.20
C LYS A 155 -13.23 -30.18 -11.17
N GLU A 156 -12.57 -30.48 -10.07
CA GLU A 156 -13.18 -31.26 -8.98
C GLU A 156 -14.39 -30.53 -8.37
N LEU A 157 -14.28 -29.22 -8.12
CA LEU A 157 -15.39 -28.41 -7.62
C LEU A 157 -16.60 -28.43 -8.56
N SER A 158 -16.39 -28.39 -9.87
CA SER A 158 -17.49 -28.41 -10.85
C SER A 158 -18.30 -29.71 -10.80
N THR A 159 -17.67 -30.82 -10.42
CA THR A 159 -18.34 -32.11 -10.26
C THR A 159 -18.85 -32.37 -8.84
N ASP A 160 -18.27 -31.71 -7.83
CA ASP A 160 -18.59 -31.92 -6.41
C ASP A 160 -19.65 -30.94 -5.89
N ILE A 161 -19.61 -29.67 -6.32
CA ILE A 161 -20.49 -28.61 -5.84
C ILE A 161 -21.46 -28.20 -6.94
N LYS A 162 -22.74 -28.55 -6.77
CA LYS A 162 -23.81 -28.23 -7.73
C LYS A 162 -23.82 -26.76 -8.08
N GLY A 163 -23.72 -26.41 -9.37
CA GLY A 163 -23.75 -25.04 -9.87
C GLY A 163 -22.47 -24.24 -9.61
N PHE A 164 -21.33 -24.91 -9.42
CA PHE A 164 -20.02 -24.27 -9.47
C PHE A 164 -19.54 -24.21 -10.92
N GLU A 165 -19.04 -23.03 -11.34
CA GLU A 165 -18.40 -22.85 -12.63
C GLU A 165 -16.96 -22.37 -12.44
N SER A 166 -16.06 -22.82 -13.30
CA SER A 166 -14.63 -22.48 -13.18
C SER A 166 -14.39 -20.97 -13.39
N PRO A 167 -13.90 -20.23 -12.38
CA PRO A 167 -13.62 -18.82 -12.54
C PRO A 167 -12.37 -18.57 -13.40
N GLN A 168 -12.31 -17.38 -13.99
CA GLN A 168 -11.10 -16.89 -14.65
C GLN A 168 -10.02 -16.43 -13.66
N SER A 169 -10.42 -16.05 -12.44
CA SER A 169 -9.49 -15.66 -11.38
C SER A 169 -8.93 -16.88 -10.67
N GLY A 170 -7.68 -16.78 -10.21
CA GLY A 170 -7.06 -17.77 -9.33
C GLY A 170 -7.01 -17.38 -7.85
N ASN A 171 -7.72 -16.31 -7.45
CA ASN A 171 -7.68 -15.78 -6.09
C ASN A 171 -8.70 -16.48 -5.18
N LEU A 172 -8.21 -17.08 -4.09
CA LEU A 172 -8.99 -17.83 -3.10
C LEU A 172 -9.21 -17.07 -1.77
N GLU A 173 -8.98 -15.76 -1.74
CA GLU A 173 -9.15 -14.94 -0.53
C GLU A 173 -10.56 -15.05 0.09
N THR A 174 -11.61 -15.25 -0.70
CA THR A 174 -12.97 -15.45 -0.17
C THR A 174 -13.13 -16.76 0.57
N TRP A 175 -12.36 -17.81 0.26
CA TRP A 175 -12.31 -19.00 1.11
C TRP A 175 -11.61 -18.68 2.42
N SER A 176 -10.50 -17.95 2.38
CA SER A 176 -9.75 -17.55 3.57
C SER A 176 -10.59 -16.70 4.54
N ALA A 177 -11.43 -15.82 4.00
CA ALA A 177 -12.38 -15.00 4.77
C ALA A 177 -13.50 -15.82 5.46
N GLN A 178 -13.75 -17.05 5.02
CA GLN A 178 -14.76 -17.96 5.59
C GLN A 178 -14.19 -18.94 6.63
N GLY A 179 -12.89 -18.82 6.95
CA GLY A 179 -12.22 -19.72 7.88
C GLY A 179 -11.46 -20.87 7.21
N VAL A 180 -11.16 -20.78 5.91
CA VAL A 180 -10.29 -21.75 5.21
C VAL A 180 -8.82 -21.30 5.30
N LEU A 181 -8.03 -21.99 6.10
CA LEU A 181 -6.61 -21.76 6.26
C LEU A 181 -5.82 -22.40 5.09
N LEU A 182 -5.40 -21.57 4.13
CA LEU A 182 -4.62 -21.97 2.96
C LEU A 182 -3.11 -21.93 3.28
N LEU A 183 -2.60 -22.99 3.92
CA LEU A 183 -1.26 -23.01 4.53
C LEU A 183 -0.25 -23.76 3.68
N ASN A 184 0.87 -23.12 3.31
CA ASN A 184 2.02 -23.83 2.72
C ASN A 184 2.95 -24.38 3.82
N ALA A 185 3.60 -25.52 3.59
CA ALA A 185 4.57 -26.07 4.53
C ALA A 185 5.89 -25.28 4.59
N SER A 186 6.31 -24.68 3.47
CA SER A 186 7.30 -23.61 3.44
C SER A 186 6.60 -22.28 3.21
N LEU A 187 6.89 -21.25 4.02
CA LEU A 187 6.21 -19.94 3.88
C LEU A 187 6.95 -18.94 3.01
N THR A 188 8.19 -19.26 2.62
CA THR A 188 8.97 -18.45 1.68
C THR A 188 9.74 -19.35 0.71
N VAL A 189 10.20 -18.77 -0.40
CA VAL A 189 10.99 -19.43 -1.44
C VAL A 189 11.84 -18.38 -2.18
N LYS A 190 12.98 -18.75 -2.73
CA LYS A 190 13.75 -17.88 -3.64
C LYS A 190 13.08 -17.79 -5.00
N LYS A 191 13.15 -16.63 -5.64
CA LYS A 191 12.68 -16.41 -7.03
C LYS A 191 13.29 -17.48 -7.96
N GLY A 192 12.42 -18.17 -8.69
CA GLY A 192 12.84 -19.17 -9.67
C GLY A 192 13.32 -20.52 -9.12
N GLN A 193 13.36 -20.74 -7.80
CA GLN A 193 13.90 -21.98 -7.22
C GLN A 193 12.91 -22.66 -6.27
N SER A 194 12.15 -23.64 -6.77
CA SER A 194 11.21 -24.42 -5.96
C SER A 194 11.91 -25.09 -4.79
N ASN A 195 11.25 -25.17 -3.64
CA ASN A 195 11.77 -25.78 -2.42
C ASN A 195 13.11 -25.20 -1.91
N SER A 196 13.57 -24.05 -2.39
CA SER A 196 14.87 -23.47 -1.99
C SER A 196 14.99 -23.13 -0.50
N HIS A 197 13.87 -22.89 0.19
CA HIS A 197 13.82 -22.70 1.66
C HIS A 197 13.32 -23.93 2.42
N LYS A 198 13.25 -25.09 1.75
CA LYS A 198 12.95 -26.36 2.40
C LYS A 198 13.98 -26.65 3.48
N SER A 199 13.52 -27.18 4.61
CA SER A 199 14.36 -27.55 5.76
C SER A 199 15.11 -26.39 6.42
N LYS A 200 14.79 -25.13 6.10
CA LYS A 200 15.36 -23.95 6.78
C LYS A 200 14.65 -23.57 8.08
N GLY A 201 13.59 -24.29 8.43
CA GLY A 201 12.83 -24.10 9.67
C GLY A 201 11.32 -23.95 9.46
N TRP A 202 10.87 -23.64 8.24
CA TRP A 202 9.45 -23.44 7.97
C TRP A 202 8.59 -24.67 8.22
N GLN A 203 9.03 -25.86 7.81
CA GLN A 203 8.30 -27.11 8.05
C GLN A 203 8.09 -27.35 9.55
N LYS A 204 9.10 -27.05 10.38
CA LYS A 204 8.99 -27.21 11.83
C LYS A 204 7.96 -26.22 12.41
N PHE A 205 7.98 -24.98 11.93
CA PHE A 205 7.00 -23.97 12.32
C PHE A 205 5.56 -24.33 11.91
N THR A 206 5.37 -24.75 10.66
CA THR A 206 4.03 -25.09 10.15
C THR A 206 3.50 -26.39 10.74
N ASP A 207 4.36 -27.35 11.08
CA ASP A 207 3.99 -28.58 11.80
C ASP A 207 3.52 -28.26 13.23
N GLN A 208 4.24 -27.37 13.91
CA GLN A 208 3.80 -26.92 15.23
C GLN A 208 2.49 -26.15 15.14
N LEU A 209 2.31 -25.28 14.14
CA LEU A 209 1.06 -24.56 13.93
C LEU A 209 -0.13 -25.53 13.75
N ILE A 210 0.03 -26.58 12.93
CA ILE A 210 -1.00 -27.63 12.76
C ILE A 210 -1.32 -28.30 14.10
N THR A 211 -0.29 -28.68 14.86
CA THR A 211 -0.45 -29.30 16.19
C THR A 211 -1.19 -28.38 17.16
N LEU A 212 -0.83 -27.09 17.19
CA LEU A 212 -1.45 -26.09 18.05
C LEU A 212 -2.92 -25.83 17.67
N ILE A 213 -3.23 -25.77 16.37
CA ILE A 213 -4.61 -25.68 15.88
C ILE A 213 -5.40 -26.92 16.30
N SER A 214 -4.85 -28.12 16.10
CA SER A 214 -5.53 -29.36 16.46
C SER A 214 -5.79 -29.47 17.97
N ASN A 215 -4.86 -29.01 18.79
CA ASN A 215 -5.05 -29.00 20.23
C ASN A 215 -6.09 -27.96 20.65
N LYS A 216 -6.05 -26.75 20.06
CA LYS A 216 -6.83 -25.59 20.52
C LYS A 216 -8.26 -25.57 20.01
N LEU A 217 -8.50 -26.01 18.78
CA LEU A 217 -9.82 -25.99 18.15
C LEU A 217 -10.47 -27.38 18.19
N ASN A 218 -11.75 -27.45 17.85
CA ASN A 218 -12.54 -28.67 17.73
C ASN A 218 -13.28 -28.67 16.39
N ASN A 219 -13.60 -29.85 15.87
CA ASN A 219 -14.46 -30.05 14.69
C ASN A 219 -13.95 -29.25 13.48
N CYS A 220 -12.66 -29.34 13.21
CA CYS A 220 -12.03 -28.72 12.03
C CYS A 220 -11.87 -29.79 10.95
N VAL A 221 -11.79 -29.37 9.69
CA VAL A 221 -11.53 -30.27 8.57
C VAL A 221 -10.13 -30.04 8.03
N PHE A 222 -9.30 -31.08 8.00
CA PHE A 222 -7.96 -31.05 7.43
C PHE A 222 -7.95 -31.77 6.09
N ILE A 223 -7.71 -31.02 5.01
CA ILE A 223 -7.64 -31.55 3.65
C ILE A 223 -6.18 -31.74 3.26
N LEU A 224 -5.78 -32.99 3.12
CA LEU A 224 -4.39 -33.43 2.93
C LEU A 224 -4.21 -34.06 1.54
N TRP A 225 -3.88 -33.23 0.56
CA TRP A 225 -3.66 -33.66 -0.81
C TRP A 225 -2.20 -34.03 -1.10
N GLY A 226 -1.97 -35.25 -1.55
CA GLY A 226 -0.66 -35.80 -1.86
C GLY A 226 0.11 -36.32 -0.64
N GLY A 227 1.05 -37.25 -0.88
CA GLY A 227 1.77 -37.94 0.19
C GLY A 227 2.51 -37.00 1.16
N PHE A 228 2.99 -35.85 0.68
CA PHE A 228 3.62 -34.86 1.54
C PHE A 228 2.67 -34.27 2.59
N ALA A 229 1.45 -33.87 2.20
CA ALA A 229 0.45 -33.36 3.13
C ALA A 229 -0.11 -34.49 4.01
N GLN A 230 -0.33 -35.68 3.45
CA GLN A 230 -0.87 -36.82 4.19
C GLN A 230 0.01 -37.25 5.38
N ARG A 231 1.34 -37.14 5.26
CA ARG A 231 2.27 -37.38 6.38
C ARG A 231 2.06 -36.44 7.58
N LYS A 232 1.40 -35.29 7.38
CA LYS A 232 1.03 -34.37 8.46
C LYS A 232 -0.16 -34.84 9.28
N SER A 233 -0.86 -35.90 8.86
CA SER A 233 -1.98 -36.48 9.63
C SER A 233 -1.58 -36.90 11.06
N LYS A 234 -0.33 -37.28 11.29
CA LYS A 234 0.19 -37.60 12.64
C LYS A 234 0.21 -36.42 13.61
N LEU A 235 0.08 -35.19 13.11
CA LEU A 235 0.05 -33.96 13.92
C LEU A 235 -1.37 -33.56 14.33
N ILE A 236 -2.38 -34.32 13.87
CA ILE A 236 -3.79 -33.98 14.00
C ILE A 236 -4.47 -35.05 14.85
N ASN A 237 -5.20 -34.62 15.87
CA ASN A 237 -6.04 -35.50 16.66
C ASN A 237 -7.29 -35.90 15.84
N SER A 238 -7.26 -37.10 15.24
CA SER A 238 -8.35 -37.62 14.40
C SER A 238 -9.67 -37.85 15.15
N LYS A 239 -9.65 -37.92 16.50
CA LYS A 239 -10.89 -38.00 17.30
C LYS A 239 -11.61 -36.65 17.41
N LYS A 240 -10.89 -35.54 17.21
CA LYS A 240 -11.42 -34.17 17.32
C LYS A 240 -11.74 -33.52 15.99
N HIS A 241 -11.24 -34.07 14.89
CA HIS A 241 -11.23 -33.41 13.58
C HIS A 241 -11.42 -34.42 12.45
N LEU A 242 -12.05 -33.97 11.38
CA LEU A 242 -12.10 -34.72 10.13
C LEU A 242 -10.79 -34.57 9.36
N ILE A 243 -10.22 -35.69 8.90
CA ILE A 243 -9.04 -35.71 8.02
C ILE A 243 -9.44 -36.30 6.67
N LEU A 244 -9.42 -35.48 5.63
CA LEU A 244 -9.70 -35.89 4.25
C LEU A 244 -8.38 -36.06 3.48
N LYS A 245 -8.05 -37.28 3.09
CA LYS A 245 -6.83 -37.63 2.34
C LYS A 245 -7.16 -37.93 0.88
N GLY A 246 -6.38 -37.38 -0.04
CA GLY A 246 -6.53 -37.63 -1.48
C GLY A 246 -5.21 -37.42 -2.22
N THR A 247 -5.14 -37.73 -3.52
CA THR A 247 -3.93 -37.44 -4.31
C THR A 247 -3.76 -35.93 -4.53
N HIS A 248 -2.59 -35.50 -5.00
CA HIS A 248 -2.32 -34.08 -5.21
C HIS A 248 -3.07 -33.58 -6.47
N PRO A 249 -3.59 -32.34 -6.49
CA PRO A 249 -4.23 -31.75 -7.68
C PRO A 249 -3.27 -31.49 -8.87
N SER A 250 -2.01 -31.91 -8.79
CA SER A 250 -1.04 -31.71 -9.88
C SER A 250 -1.51 -32.46 -11.13
N PRO A 251 -1.26 -31.94 -12.35
CA PRO A 251 -1.52 -32.68 -13.59
C PRO A 251 -0.95 -34.11 -13.59
N LEU A 252 0.18 -34.32 -12.91
CA LEU A 252 0.86 -35.62 -12.81
C LEU A 252 0.09 -36.67 -12.00
N SER A 253 -0.84 -36.27 -11.13
CA SER A 253 -1.48 -37.18 -10.16
C SER A 253 -3.00 -37.02 -10.04
N ALA A 254 -3.58 -35.97 -10.63
CA ALA A 254 -4.99 -35.64 -10.40
C ALA A 254 -5.95 -36.74 -10.88
N ARG A 255 -5.62 -37.39 -12.01
CA ARG A 255 -6.41 -38.52 -12.55
C ARG A 255 -6.37 -39.77 -11.67
N ASN A 256 -5.36 -39.89 -10.81
CA ASN A 256 -5.11 -41.09 -10.00
C ASN A 256 -5.77 -41.00 -8.60
N GLY A 257 -6.89 -40.27 -8.47
CA GLY A 257 -7.65 -40.21 -7.22
C GLY A 257 -7.83 -38.82 -6.58
N PHE A 258 -7.56 -37.72 -7.31
CA PHE A 258 -7.96 -36.38 -6.87
C PHE A 258 -9.38 -36.10 -7.36
N PHE A 259 -9.63 -36.37 -8.65
CA PHE A 259 -10.98 -36.27 -9.21
C PHE A 259 -11.89 -37.33 -8.59
N GLY A 260 -13.08 -36.93 -8.17
CA GLY A 260 -14.06 -37.77 -7.48
C GLY A 260 -13.84 -37.90 -5.97
N CYS A 261 -12.85 -37.22 -5.39
CA CYS A 261 -12.61 -37.27 -3.95
C CYS A 261 -13.78 -36.69 -3.14
N LYS A 262 -14.53 -35.76 -3.73
CA LYS A 262 -15.67 -35.05 -3.15
C LYS A 262 -15.35 -34.34 -1.83
N HIS A 263 -14.12 -33.85 -1.70
CA HIS A 263 -13.66 -33.26 -0.44
C HIS A 263 -14.40 -31.98 -0.07
N PHE A 264 -14.93 -31.22 -1.03
CA PHE A 264 -15.58 -29.93 -0.75
C PHE A 264 -16.99 -30.15 -0.19
N SER A 265 -17.77 -31.07 -0.76
CA SER A 265 -19.09 -31.44 -0.23
C SER A 265 -18.98 -32.16 1.12
N LYS A 266 -18.07 -33.14 1.26
CA LYS A 266 -17.79 -33.82 2.54
C LYS A 266 -17.38 -32.84 3.64
N THR A 267 -16.60 -31.82 3.31
CA THR A 267 -16.23 -30.75 4.24
C THR A 267 -17.49 -30.02 4.74
N ASN A 268 -18.40 -29.65 3.83
CA ASN A 268 -19.62 -28.94 4.21
C ASN A 268 -20.60 -29.81 5.01
N SER A 269 -20.73 -31.10 4.70
CA SER A 269 -21.53 -32.04 5.49
C SER A 269 -21.01 -32.13 6.92
N TYR A 270 -19.70 -32.35 7.10
CA TYR A 270 -19.11 -32.45 8.43
C TYR A 270 -19.23 -31.14 9.24
N LEU A 271 -19.06 -29.98 8.60
CA LEU A 271 -19.26 -28.69 9.28
C LEU A 271 -20.70 -28.53 9.75
N GLU A 272 -21.69 -28.88 8.92
CA GLU A 272 -23.11 -28.82 9.27
C GLU A 272 -23.47 -29.77 10.43
N GLU A 273 -23.02 -31.02 10.37
CA GLU A 273 -23.22 -32.03 11.43
C GLU A 273 -22.70 -31.54 12.80
N HIS A 274 -21.70 -30.67 12.81
CA HIS A 274 -21.09 -30.13 14.03
C HIS A 274 -21.50 -28.68 14.32
N GLY A 275 -22.63 -28.22 13.75
CA GLY A 275 -23.22 -26.90 14.02
C GLY A 275 -22.40 -25.71 13.50
N LYS A 276 -21.50 -25.93 12.54
CA LYS A 276 -20.68 -24.87 11.93
C LYS A 276 -21.24 -24.47 10.58
N SER A 277 -21.16 -23.18 10.25
CA SER A 277 -21.56 -22.70 8.93
C SER A 277 -20.68 -23.27 7.82
N LYS A 278 -21.34 -23.76 6.77
CA LYS A 278 -20.75 -24.28 5.54
C LYS A 278 -19.82 -23.26 4.88
N ILE A 279 -18.88 -23.75 4.08
CA ILE A 279 -18.08 -22.92 3.18
C ILE A 279 -18.83 -22.76 1.86
N ASP A 280 -19.06 -21.51 1.48
CA ASP A 280 -19.45 -21.16 0.11
C ASP A 280 -18.23 -21.25 -0.81
N TRP A 281 -18.02 -22.46 -1.35
CA TRP A 281 -16.96 -22.74 -2.31
C TRP A 281 -17.14 -21.96 -3.62
N LYS A 282 -18.35 -21.49 -3.95
CA LYS A 282 -18.65 -20.68 -5.13
C LYS A 282 -18.28 -19.21 -4.97
N SER A 283 -17.95 -18.77 -3.75
CA SER A 283 -17.55 -17.37 -3.46
C SER A 283 -16.44 -16.83 -4.38
N ILE A 284 -15.58 -17.70 -4.92
CA ILE A 284 -14.49 -17.36 -5.85
C ILE A 284 -14.96 -17.07 -7.29
N MET A 285 -16.21 -17.40 -7.63
CA MET A 285 -16.79 -17.09 -8.95
C MET A 285 -17.01 -15.59 -9.13
N ASN A 286 -17.35 -14.89 -8.05
CA ASN A 286 -17.47 -13.43 -8.05
C ASN A 286 -17.02 -12.85 -6.68
N PRO A 287 -15.71 -12.81 -6.42
CA PRO A 287 -15.18 -12.49 -5.11
C PRO A 287 -15.47 -11.04 -4.69
N GLU A 288 -15.49 -10.09 -5.64
CA GLU A 288 -15.82 -8.69 -5.34
C GLU A 288 -17.28 -8.54 -4.88
N LYS A 289 -18.23 -9.23 -5.54
CA LYS A 289 -19.64 -9.24 -5.12
C LYS A 289 -19.82 -9.94 -3.79
N TRP A 290 -19.16 -11.08 -3.59
CA TRP A 290 -19.23 -11.85 -2.34
C TRP A 290 -18.70 -11.05 -1.15
N LEU A 291 -17.52 -10.42 -1.29
CA LEU A 291 -16.92 -9.60 -0.24
C LEU A 291 -17.75 -8.37 0.10
N LYS A 292 -18.39 -7.73 -0.90
CA LYS A 292 -19.31 -6.61 -0.65
C LYS A 292 -20.53 -7.04 0.14
N LYS A 293 -21.17 -8.15 -0.24
CA LYS A 293 -22.35 -8.68 0.44
C LYS A 293 -22.07 -9.01 1.92
N HIS A 294 -20.95 -9.67 2.20
CA HIS A 294 -20.64 -10.17 3.54
C HIS A 294 -19.87 -9.16 4.42
N LYS A 295 -19.30 -8.09 3.85
CA LYS A 295 -18.82 -6.95 4.64
C LYS A 295 -19.95 -6.13 5.24
N SER A 296 -21.09 -6.00 4.54
CA SER A 296 -22.26 -5.28 5.05
C SER A 296 -22.93 -6.02 6.21
N GLN A 297 -22.99 -7.36 6.17
CA GLN A 297 -23.56 -8.18 7.24
C GLN A 297 -22.70 -8.20 8.51
N LYS A 298 -21.37 -8.31 8.39
CA LYS A 298 -20.45 -8.28 9.55
C LYS A 298 -20.46 -6.94 10.30
N VAL A 299 -20.82 -5.84 9.63
CA VAL A 299 -20.98 -4.50 10.23
C VAL A 299 -22.34 -4.34 10.92
N VAL A 300 -23.37 -5.07 10.50
CA VAL A 300 -24.69 -5.06 11.14
C VAL A 300 -24.67 -5.90 12.42
N GLU A 301 -24.09 -7.11 12.39
CA GLU A 301 -23.92 -7.97 13.58
C GLU A 301 -23.01 -7.34 14.66
N GLU A 302 -21.96 -6.61 14.26
CA GLU A 302 -21.11 -5.85 15.20
C GLU A 302 -21.80 -4.58 15.75
N LYS A 303 -22.87 -4.08 15.10
CA LYS A 303 -23.65 -2.91 15.57
C LYS A 303 -24.83 -3.29 16.44
N GLU A 304 -25.50 -4.41 16.16
CA GLU A 304 -26.58 -4.93 17.00
C GLU A 304 -26.06 -5.31 18.40
N THR A 305 -24.86 -5.89 18.45
CA THR A 305 -24.14 -6.15 19.72
C THR A 305 -23.61 -4.88 20.41
N GLU A 306 -23.47 -3.74 19.71
CA GLU A 306 -23.15 -2.43 20.32
C GLU A 306 -24.41 -1.74 20.89
N ASN A 307 -25.57 -1.88 20.26
CA ASN A 307 -26.83 -1.27 20.71
C ASN A 307 -27.37 -1.90 22.01
N GLU A 308 -27.23 -3.22 22.22
CA GLU A 308 -27.65 -3.86 23.48
C GLU A 308 -26.80 -3.41 24.68
N ASN A 309 -25.52 -3.07 24.46
CA ASN A 309 -24.62 -2.55 25.51
C ASN A 309 -24.80 -1.04 25.78
N GLU A 310 -25.48 -0.30 24.88
CA GLU A 310 -25.77 1.12 25.08
C GLU A 310 -27.02 1.36 25.93
N ILE A 311 -27.99 0.44 25.97
CA ILE A 311 -29.22 0.58 26.77
C ILE A 311 -28.93 0.47 28.27
N GLU A 312 -27.97 -0.34 28.70
CA GLU A 312 -27.56 -0.44 30.13
C GLU A 312 -26.70 0.75 30.64
N ASN A 313 -26.20 1.63 29.75
CA ASN A 313 -25.28 2.73 30.11
C ASN A 313 -25.93 4.14 30.10
N VAL A 314 -27.26 4.24 29.94
CA VAL A 314 -27.98 5.52 29.91
C VAL A 314 -28.25 6.06 31.33
N ASP A 315 -28.56 5.20 32.29
CA ASP A 315 -28.94 5.61 33.65
C ASP A 315 -27.77 6.18 34.49
N GLU A 316 -26.53 5.76 34.22
CA GLU A 316 -25.34 6.32 34.91
C GLU A 316 -24.90 7.68 34.34
N LYS A 317 -25.13 7.94 33.05
CA LYS A 317 -24.69 9.18 32.38
C LYS A 317 -25.62 10.36 32.61
N GLU A 318 -26.88 10.15 32.93
CA GLU A 318 -27.80 11.25 33.25
C GLU A 318 -27.50 11.87 34.63
N LYS A 319 -27.10 11.05 35.61
CA LYS A 319 -26.72 11.52 36.95
C LYS A 319 -25.40 12.32 36.97
N GLU A 320 -24.46 12.06 36.06
CA GLU A 320 -23.22 12.85 35.94
C GLU A 320 -23.45 14.20 35.23
N LYS A 321 -24.36 14.27 34.24
CA LYS A 321 -24.66 15.50 33.50
C LYS A 321 -25.39 16.55 34.33
N GLU A 322 -26.21 16.16 35.30
CA GLU A 322 -26.85 17.13 36.21
C GLU A 322 -25.84 17.78 37.16
N LYS A 323 -24.87 17.01 37.68
CA LYS A 323 -23.80 17.53 38.55
C LYS A 323 -22.82 18.47 37.83
N GLU A 324 -22.58 18.27 36.53
CA GLU A 324 -21.74 19.19 35.74
C GLU A 324 -22.46 20.52 35.44
N LYS A 325 -23.77 20.48 35.14
CA LYS A 325 -24.58 21.69 34.88
C LYS A 325 -24.69 22.61 36.09
N GLU A 326 -24.74 22.07 37.31
CA GLU A 326 -24.72 22.90 38.53
C GLU A 326 -23.36 23.59 38.74
N LYS A 327 -22.25 22.88 38.50
CA LYS A 327 -20.90 23.45 38.62
C LYS A 327 -20.62 24.54 37.58
N GLU A 328 -21.19 24.43 36.39
CA GLU A 328 -21.08 25.45 35.34
C GLU A 328 -21.86 26.72 35.68
N LYS A 329 -23.10 26.58 36.20
CA LYS A 329 -23.92 27.71 36.64
C LYS A 329 -23.27 28.49 37.80
N GLU A 330 -22.55 27.79 38.69
CA GLU A 330 -21.84 28.44 39.80
C GLU A 330 -20.58 29.20 39.34
N LYS A 331 -19.87 28.68 38.33
CA LYS A 331 -18.73 29.37 37.68
C LYS A 331 -19.17 30.63 36.94
N GLU A 332 -20.26 30.57 36.17
CA GLU A 332 -20.81 31.74 35.48
C GLU A 332 -21.23 32.86 36.44
N LYS A 333 -21.83 32.50 37.60
CA LYS A 333 -22.18 33.49 38.64
C LYS A 333 -20.95 34.18 39.24
N LYS A 334 -19.85 33.45 39.44
CA LYS A 334 -18.58 34.02 39.95
C LYS A 334 -17.89 34.92 38.93
N GLU A 335 -18.00 34.59 37.64
CA GLU A 335 -17.42 35.37 36.54
C GLU A 335 -18.18 36.69 36.29
N LYS A 336 -19.53 36.65 36.31
CA LYS A 336 -20.37 37.85 36.21
C LYS A 336 -20.14 38.83 37.38
N LYS A 337 -19.85 38.35 38.60
CA LYS A 337 -19.46 39.20 39.74
C LYS A 337 -18.09 39.88 39.54
N LYS A 338 -17.10 39.19 38.94
CA LYS A 338 -15.78 39.77 38.62
C LYS A 338 -15.85 40.84 37.53
N ILE A 339 -16.72 40.66 36.53
CA ILE A 339 -16.92 41.63 35.44
C ILE A 339 -17.55 42.93 35.97
N LYS A 340 -18.59 42.83 36.82
CA LYS A 340 -19.21 44.01 37.47
C LYS A 340 -18.24 44.81 38.36
N GLN A 341 -17.26 44.17 38.98
CA GLN A 341 -16.22 44.87 39.76
C GLN A 341 -15.16 45.56 38.88
N LYS A 342 -14.85 45.01 37.69
CA LYS A 342 -13.93 45.62 36.73
C LYS A 342 -14.53 46.84 36.04
N GLU A 343 -15.81 46.81 35.70
CA GLU A 343 -16.51 47.95 35.07
C GLU A 343 -16.64 49.15 36.02
N LYS A 344 -16.86 48.93 37.33
CA LYS A 344 -16.84 50.01 38.34
C LYS A 344 -15.47 50.66 38.51
N LYS A 345 -14.37 49.93 38.27
CA LYS A 345 -13.00 50.49 38.28
C LYS A 345 -12.64 51.21 36.98
N LYS A 346 -13.24 50.83 35.84
CA LYS A 346 -13.01 51.46 34.53
C LYS A 346 -13.72 52.83 34.42
N LYS A 347 -14.96 52.94 34.91
CA LYS A 347 -15.70 54.21 35.01
C LYS A 347 -15.08 55.28 35.93
N LYS A 348 -14.16 54.90 36.84
CA LYS A 348 -13.36 55.85 37.65
C LYS A 348 -12.07 56.30 36.97
N LYS A 349 -11.62 55.63 35.90
CA LYS A 349 -10.40 55.97 35.14
C LYS A 349 -10.67 56.74 33.84
N GLU A 350 -11.86 56.59 33.25
CA GLU A 350 -12.27 57.25 32.00
C GLU A 350 -12.81 58.70 32.19
N LYS A 351 -12.60 59.34 33.35
CA LYS A 351 -12.86 60.78 33.59
C LYS A 351 -11.59 61.65 33.58
N LYS A 352 -10.45 61.09 33.17
CA LYS A 352 -9.19 61.80 33.02
C LYS A 352 -8.59 61.38 31.68
N ILE A 353 -8.28 62.37 30.85
CA ILE A 353 -7.57 62.28 29.57
C ILE A 353 -8.52 62.15 28.37
N GLU A 354 -9.07 63.30 27.98
CA GLU A 354 -9.53 63.60 26.63
C GLU A 354 -8.77 64.88 26.23
N SER A 355 -7.75 64.76 25.39
CA SER A 355 -7.26 65.83 24.51
C SER A 355 -6.09 65.36 23.63
N LYS A 356 -6.29 65.61 22.33
CA LYS A 356 -5.30 65.75 21.24
C LYS A 356 -4.77 64.48 20.57
N GLU A 357 -5.27 64.25 19.37
CA GLU A 357 -4.51 63.72 18.22
C GLU A 357 -4.74 64.62 17.00
N THR A 358 -3.67 64.93 16.28
CA THR A 358 -3.67 65.47 14.91
C THR A 358 -2.54 64.82 14.11
N MET A 359 -2.91 64.20 13.00
CA MET A 359 -2.34 64.22 11.64
C MET A 359 -0.88 63.81 11.33
N ASP A 360 -0.82 62.96 10.28
CA ASP A 360 0.04 62.97 9.07
C ASP A 360 1.29 62.10 8.87
N GLU A 361 1.26 61.53 7.64
CA GLU A 361 2.30 61.31 6.61
C GLU A 361 3.34 60.16 6.63
N GLU A 362 3.18 59.32 5.59
CA GLU A 362 4.11 58.90 4.53
C GLU A 362 5.58 58.46 4.75
N SER A 363 5.90 57.45 3.93
CA SER A 363 7.18 57.11 3.29
C SER A 363 8.22 56.30 4.08
N LYS A 364 8.64 55.16 3.48
CA LYS A 364 10.05 54.87 3.16
C LYS A 364 10.22 53.55 2.40
N ILE A 365 10.81 53.68 1.22
CA ILE A 365 11.59 52.68 0.49
C ILE A 365 12.96 52.58 1.19
N ASP A 366 13.48 51.37 1.44
CA ASP A 366 14.82 50.96 0.94
C ASP A 366 15.32 49.60 1.45
N THR A 367 16.12 48.98 0.58
CA THR A 367 17.15 47.95 0.79
C THR A 367 16.75 46.47 0.88
N GLU A 368 16.71 45.84 -0.30
CA GLU A 368 16.89 44.39 -0.47
C GLU A 368 18.37 44.00 -0.29
N ALA A 369 18.73 43.61 0.92
CA ALA A 369 19.83 42.67 1.15
C ALA A 369 19.49 41.85 2.40
N ASP A 370 19.62 40.53 2.30
CA ASP A 370 19.52 39.55 3.39
C ASP A 370 18.14 38.95 3.77
N CYS A 371 17.16 38.94 2.86
CA CYS A 371 15.84 38.31 3.10
C CYS A 371 15.71 36.86 2.57
N SER A 372 16.61 36.42 1.68
CA SER A 372 16.46 35.13 0.98
C SER A 372 16.88 33.92 1.82
N ASP A 373 17.89 34.07 2.69
CA ASP A 373 18.43 32.98 3.50
C ASP A 373 17.55 32.66 4.71
N THR A 374 16.99 33.70 5.34
CA THR A 374 16.02 33.58 6.44
C THR A 374 14.74 32.88 5.98
N THR A 375 14.29 33.20 4.76
CA THR A 375 13.14 32.55 4.12
C THR A 375 13.43 31.08 3.79
N ASN A 376 14.61 30.79 3.19
CA ASN A 376 15.04 29.42 2.87
C ASN A 376 15.19 28.55 4.12
N LEU A 377 15.74 29.10 5.20
CA LEU A 377 15.90 28.42 6.48
C LEU A 377 14.53 28.11 7.12
N THR A 378 13.59 29.05 7.03
CA THR A 378 12.21 28.87 7.54
C THR A 378 11.47 27.78 6.79
N ILE A 379 11.57 27.74 5.45
CA ILE A 379 10.96 26.68 4.62
C ILE A 379 11.56 25.32 4.97
N LYS A 380 12.89 25.24 5.11
CA LYS A 380 13.58 24.00 5.51
C LYS A 380 13.10 23.52 6.89
N LYS A 381 13.03 24.41 7.89
CA LYS A 381 12.51 24.09 9.23
C LYS A 381 11.07 23.57 9.18
N LYS A 382 10.20 24.18 8.36
CA LYS A 382 8.81 23.72 8.15
C LYS A 382 8.76 22.31 7.56
N TRP A 383 9.55 22.05 6.52
CA TRP A 383 9.66 20.73 5.90
C TRP A 383 10.19 19.67 6.87
N GLU A 384 11.25 19.97 7.62
CA GLU A 384 11.80 19.07 8.62
C GLU A 384 10.79 18.74 9.72
N LYS A 385 9.96 19.71 10.13
CA LYS A 385 8.86 19.48 11.06
C LYS A 385 7.84 18.50 10.49
N ILE A 386 7.47 18.64 9.22
CA ILE A 386 6.57 17.70 8.52
C ILE A 386 7.19 16.29 8.47
N LEU A 387 8.48 16.18 8.10
CA LEU A 387 9.17 14.89 8.08
C LEU A 387 9.30 14.25 9.47
N LYS A 388 9.60 15.04 10.50
CA LYS A 388 9.63 14.58 11.89
C LYS A 388 8.24 14.09 12.31
N ALA A 389 7.17 14.82 12.00
CA ALA A 389 5.80 14.41 12.28
C ALA A 389 5.46 13.09 11.57
N SER A 390 5.79 12.97 10.29
CA SER A 390 5.63 11.74 9.49
C SER A 390 6.38 10.53 10.11
N LYS A 391 7.55 10.77 10.73
CA LYS A 391 8.37 9.72 11.38
C LYS A 391 7.99 9.39 12.84
N ASN A 392 7.44 10.33 13.61
CA ASN A 392 7.29 10.27 15.08
C ASN A 392 5.87 9.93 15.58
N LYS A 393 5.16 8.98 14.95
CA LYS A 393 3.85 8.46 15.43
C LYS A 393 2.66 9.46 15.46
N LYS A 394 2.81 10.74 15.13
CA LYS A 394 1.68 11.58 14.67
C LYS A 394 1.37 11.14 13.23
N ALA A 395 0.47 10.17 13.06
CA ALA A 395 0.05 9.75 11.73
C ALA A 395 -0.55 10.96 11.01
N LEU A 396 0.18 11.49 10.01
CA LEU A 396 -0.39 12.46 9.09
C LEU A 396 -1.60 11.78 8.45
N LYS A 397 -2.75 12.47 8.45
CA LYS A 397 -3.97 11.93 7.83
C LYS A 397 -3.65 11.64 6.36
N LEU A 398 -3.96 10.43 5.88
CA LEU A 398 -3.69 10.05 4.50
C LEU A 398 -4.37 11.05 3.55
N TYR A 399 -3.68 11.48 2.50
CA TYR A 399 -4.12 12.55 1.58
C TYR A 399 -4.21 13.97 2.17
N SER A 400 -3.82 14.20 3.43
CA SER A 400 -3.62 15.57 3.95
C SER A 400 -2.51 16.31 3.20
N VAL A 401 -2.55 17.64 3.23
CA VAL A 401 -1.52 18.49 2.64
C VAL A 401 -0.12 18.13 3.17
N GLU A 402 0.02 17.95 4.48
CA GLU A 402 1.28 17.56 5.12
C GLU A 402 1.76 16.19 4.65
N SER A 403 0.84 15.24 4.44
CA SER A 403 1.21 13.92 3.94
C SER A 403 1.80 14.00 2.52
N PHE A 404 1.23 14.83 1.63
CA PHE A 404 1.80 15.07 0.30
C PHE A 404 3.17 15.74 0.38
N CYS A 405 3.31 16.75 1.24
CA CYS A 405 4.60 17.41 1.47
C CYS A 405 5.68 16.44 1.94
N SER A 406 5.30 15.41 2.71
CA SER A 406 6.23 14.40 3.22
C SER A 406 6.79 13.44 2.16
N LEU A 407 6.19 13.42 0.95
CA LEU A 407 6.67 12.62 -0.18
C LEU A 407 7.78 13.34 -0.99
N LEU A 408 8.04 14.62 -0.71
CA LEU A 408 8.99 15.43 -1.48
C LEU A 408 10.35 15.53 -0.76
N ASP A 409 11.44 15.51 -1.53
CA ASP A 409 12.70 16.04 -1.04
C ASP A 409 12.67 17.57 -0.94
N LEU A 410 13.66 18.13 -0.24
CA LEU A 410 13.71 19.56 0.08
C LEU A 410 13.69 20.45 -1.17
N SER A 411 14.33 20.05 -2.27
CA SER A 411 14.39 20.83 -3.52
C SER A 411 13.01 20.97 -4.16
N TRP A 412 12.25 19.88 -4.25
CA TRP A 412 10.86 19.90 -4.74
C TRP A 412 9.91 20.58 -3.76
N TYR A 413 10.09 20.39 -2.45
CA TYR A 413 9.27 21.08 -1.45
C TYR A 413 9.43 22.60 -1.52
N LYS A 414 10.66 23.10 -1.63
CA LYS A 414 10.94 24.54 -1.81
C LYS A 414 10.23 25.11 -3.04
N LEU A 415 10.13 24.34 -4.12
CA LEU A 415 9.42 24.76 -5.33
C LEU A 415 7.90 24.81 -5.13
N LEU A 416 7.33 23.82 -4.41
CA LEU A 416 5.89 23.56 -4.40
C LEU A 416 5.14 23.98 -3.14
N TYR A 417 5.81 24.36 -2.05
CA TYR A 417 5.13 24.57 -0.76
C TYR A 417 4.01 25.62 -0.81
N LYS A 418 4.19 26.73 -1.54
CA LYS A 418 3.16 27.76 -1.73
C LYS A 418 1.95 27.20 -2.47
N GLU A 419 2.16 26.24 -3.38
CA GLU A 419 1.08 25.62 -4.14
C GLU A 419 0.19 24.75 -3.25
N PHE A 420 0.78 24.07 -2.28
CA PHE A 420 0.06 23.29 -1.28
C PHE A 420 -0.79 24.14 -0.33
N GLU A 421 -0.47 25.43 -0.16
CA GLU A 421 -1.22 26.35 0.68
C GLU A 421 -2.46 26.93 -0.02
N LYS A 422 -2.52 26.83 -1.36
CA LYS A 422 -3.64 27.38 -2.13
C LYS A 422 -4.96 26.69 -1.82
N PRO A 423 -6.10 27.44 -1.81
CA PRO A 423 -7.40 26.88 -1.47
C PRO A 423 -7.82 25.67 -2.31
N TYR A 424 -7.51 25.66 -3.61
CA TYR A 424 -7.90 24.56 -4.48
C TYR A 424 -7.16 23.25 -4.14
N PHE A 425 -5.90 23.32 -3.67
CA PHE A 425 -5.15 22.13 -3.28
C PHE A 425 -5.68 21.56 -1.97
N LYS A 426 -6.08 22.43 -1.02
CA LYS A 426 -6.78 22.01 0.21
C LYS A 426 -8.09 21.31 -0.12
N LYS A 427 -8.91 21.86 -1.03
CA LYS A 427 -10.14 21.20 -1.53
C LYS A 427 -9.86 19.86 -2.21
N LEU A 428 -8.79 19.75 -3.00
CA LEU A 428 -8.34 18.49 -3.60
C LEU A 428 -7.95 17.46 -2.54
N SER A 429 -7.19 17.89 -1.53
CA SER A 429 -6.79 17.07 -0.37
C SER A 429 -8.01 16.54 0.38
N GLU A 430 -8.97 17.41 0.70
CA GLU A 430 -10.26 17.05 1.32
C GLU A 430 -11.06 16.07 0.48
N PHE A 431 -11.16 16.30 -0.82
CA PHE A 431 -11.81 15.39 -1.76
C PHE A 431 -11.19 13.99 -1.71
N LEU A 432 -9.86 13.87 -1.78
CA LEU A 432 -9.17 12.58 -1.74
C LEU A 432 -9.29 11.90 -0.37
N MET A 433 -9.26 12.68 0.72
CA MET A 433 -9.53 12.18 2.06
C MET A 433 -10.93 11.58 2.17
N ASN A 434 -11.93 12.25 1.60
CA ASN A 434 -13.32 11.77 1.58
C ASN A 434 -13.47 10.51 0.72
N GLU A 435 -12.93 10.51 -0.51
CA GLU A 435 -12.91 9.33 -1.37
C GLU A 435 -12.27 8.13 -0.68
N HIS A 436 -11.13 8.34 -0.02
CA HIS A 436 -10.45 7.28 0.73
C HIS A 436 -11.28 6.80 1.92
N SER A 437 -11.88 7.71 2.69
CA SER A 437 -12.71 7.37 3.86
C SER A 437 -13.97 6.60 3.47
N ASN A 438 -14.51 6.88 2.28
CA ASN A 438 -15.66 6.17 1.70
C ASN A 438 -15.27 4.82 1.04
N GLY A 439 -14.01 4.38 1.18
CA GLY A 439 -13.54 3.11 0.64
C GLY A 439 -13.30 3.09 -0.86
N THR A 440 -13.26 4.25 -1.53
CA THR A 440 -12.86 4.31 -2.94
C THR A 440 -11.41 3.88 -3.09
N VAL A 441 -11.17 2.91 -3.98
CA VAL A 441 -9.81 2.54 -4.37
C VAL A 441 -9.26 3.59 -5.35
N ILE A 442 -8.20 4.27 -4.92
CA ILE A 442 -7.53 5.32 -5.68
C ILE A 442 -6.15 4.81 -6.12
N TYR A 443 -5.82 4.99 -7.40
CA TYR A 443 -4.52 4.69 -7.97
C TYR A 443 -3.75 5.96 -8.36
N PRO A 444 -2.41 5.94 -8.29
CA PRO A 444 -1.60 4.91 -7.64
C PRO A 444 -1.81 4.92 -6.11
N PRO A 445 -1.30 3.92 -5.36
CA PRO A 445 -1.20 4.02 -3.90
C PRO A 445 -0.59 5.36 -3.47
N PHE A 446 -1.08 5.93 -2.36
CA PHE A 446 -0.74 7.28 -1.94
C PHE A 446 0.78 7.56 -1.89
N ASN A 447 1.57 6.62 -1.37
CA ASN A 447 3.02 6.76 -1.27
C ASN A 447 3.74 6.82 -2.63
N LEU A 448 3.03 6.52 -3.72
CA LEU A 448 3.51 6.59 -5.10
C LEU A 448 2.88 7.76 -5.87
N THR A 449 2.03 8.59 -5.26
CA THR A 449 1.37 9.71 -5.98
C THR A 449 2.39 10.70 -6.56
N PHE A 450 3.48 10.97 -5.83
CA PHE A 450 4.58 11.83 -6.28
C PHE A 450 5.83 11.04 -6.72
N ASN A 451 5.66 9.79 -7.18
CA ASN A 451 6.81 8.99 -7.57
C ASN A 451 7.63 9.59 -8.73
N PHE A 452 7.01 10.43 -9.56
CA PHE A 452 7.68 11.16 -10.64
C PHE A 452 8.85 12.04 -10.19
N VAL A 453 8.93 12.44 -8.92
CA VAL A 453 10.05 13.21 -8.34
C VAL A 453 10.94 12.41 -7.39
N ASN A 454 10.63 11.14 -7.12
CA ASN A 454 11.36 10.37 -6.11
C ASN A 454 12.73 9.87 -6.57
N HIS A 455 13.00 9.90 -7.88
CA HIS A 455 14.22 9.33 -8.46
C HIS A 455 15.25 10.39 -8.88
N SER A 456 14.88 11.67 -8.90
CA SER A 456 15.78 12.78 -9.23
C SER A 456 15.41 14.05 -8.47
N LYS A 457 16.44 14.79 -8.03
CA LYS A 457 16.27 16.10 -7.39
C LYS A 457 15.87 17.13 -8.46
N LEU A 458 15.23 18.24 -8.07
CA LEU A 458 14.81 19.28 -9.00
C LEU A 458 15.93 19.74 -9.98
N PRO A 459 17.17 20.03 -9.54
CA PRO A 459 18.23 20.48 -10.45
C PRO A 459 18.69 19.41 -11.46
N GLU A 460 18.44 18.13 -11.17
CA GLU A 460 18.79 17.01 -12.05
C GLU A 460 17.74 16.84 -13.18
N THR A 461 16.63 17.59 -13.18
CA THR A 461 15.57 17.48 -14.19
C THR A 461 16.04 17.99 -15.55
N LYS A 462 15.96 17.12 -16.56
CA LYS A 462 16.39 17.40 -17.94
C LYS A 462 15.24 17.32 -18.94
N VAL A 463 14.37 16.33 -18.77
CA VAL A 463 13.31 16.02 -19.72
C VAL A 463 11.98 15.89 -18.99
N ILE A 464 10.91 16.41 -19.56
CA ILE A 464 9.55 16.31 -19.02
C ILE A 464 8.67 15.65 -20.07
N ILE A 465 8.06 14.51 -19.73
CA ILE A 465 7.15 13.78 -20.62
C ILE A 465 5.76 13.73 -20.00
N LEU A 466 4.79 14.34 -20.67
CA LEU A 466 3.43 14.49 -20.15
C LEU A 466 2.52 13.32 -20.53
N GLY A 467 1.93 12.68 -19.52
CA GLY A 467 0.79 11.78 -19.64
C GLY A 467 -0.51 12.45 -19.20
N GLN A 468 -1.63 11.73 -19.36
CA GLN A 468 -2.95 12.24 -18.98
C GLN A 468 -3.32 11.84 -17.56
N ASP A 469 -3.55 10.55 -17.31
CA ASP A 469 -3.96 9.98 -16.04
C ASP A 469 -3.13 8.73 -15.71
N PRO A 470 -3.06 8.32 -14.43
CA PRO A 470 -2.49 7.02 -14.07
C PRO A 470 -3.31 5.87 -14.66
N TYR A 471 -2.68 4.70 -14.81
CA TYR A 471 -3.40 3.48 -15.17
C TYR A 471 -4.48 3.12 -14.12
N ILE A 472 -5.65 2.72 -14.62
CA ILE A 472 -6.87 2.52 -13.81
C ILE A 472 -7.01 1.11 -13.21
N ARG A 473 -6.14 0.18 -13.61
CA ARG A 473 -6.16 -1.20 -13.14
C ARG A 473 -5.19 -1.37 -11.97
N GLU A 474 -5.51 -2.35 -11.14
CA GLU A 474 -4.72 -2.73 -9.98
C GLU A 474 -3.28 -3.06 -10.37
N ASN A 475 -2.33 -2.61 -9.57
CA ASN A 475 -0.90 -2.82 -9.73
C ASN A 475 -0.27 -2.28 -11.04
N GLN A 476 -0.99 -1.47 -11.83
CA GLN A 476 -0.43 -0.87 -13.04
C GLN A 476 0.17 0.51 -12.81
N ALA A 477 -0.53 1.39 -12.08
CA ALA A 477 -0.04 2.74 -11.83
C ALA A 477 0.92 2.76 -10.64
N HIS A 478 2.09 3.38 -10.85
CA HIS A 478 3.10 3.57 -9.81
C HIS A 478 3.68 4.99 -9.79
N GLY A 479 2.90 5.97 -10.26
CA GLY A 479 3.24 7.39 -10.16
C GLY A 479 4.10 7.97 -11.27
N LEU A 480 4.43 7.18 -12.30
CA LEU A 480 5.17 7.60 -13.49
C LEU A 480 4.28 7.50 -14.73
N SER A 481 4.20 8.55 -15.55
CA SER A 481 3.47 8.50 -16.83
C SER A 481 4.04 7.41 -17.75
N PHE A 482 3.15 6.76 -18.51
CA PHE A 482 3.44 5.63 -19.43
C PHE A 482 4.04 4.36 -18.82
N SER A 483 4.57 4.41 -17.59
CA SER A 483 5.26 3.28 -16.97
C SER A 483 4.34 2.37 -16.17
N VAL A 484 4.68 1.09 -16.15
CA VAL A 484 4.08 0.07 -15.26
C VAL A 484 5.18 -0.65 -14.47
N PRO A 485 4.90 -1.18 -13.26
CA PRO A 485 5.88 -1.95 -12.50
C PRO A 485 6.45 -3.16 -13.24
N ASN A 486 7.59 -3.66 -12.77
CA ASN A 486 8.16 -4.92 -13.26
C ASN A 486 7.14 -6.07 -13.14
N GLY A 487 7.13 -6.95 -14.15
CA GLY A 487 6.18 -8.06 -14.23
C GLY A 487 4.79 -7.68 -14.75
N ILE A 488 4.50 -6.39 -14.97
CA ILE A 488 3.28 -5.94 -15.66
C ILE A 488 3.58 -5.76 -17.15
N ARG A 489 2.73 -6.35 -18.00
CA ARG A 489 2.88 -6.25 -19.45
C ARG A 489 2.83 -4.78 -19.89
N PRO A 490 3.78 -4.31 -20.72
CA PRO A 490 3.74 -2.97 -21.30
C PRO A 490 2.39 -2.65 -21.94
N PRO A 491 1.74 -1.53 -21.56
CA PRO A 491 0.49 -1.09 -22.18
C PRO A 491 0.68 -0.75 -23.67
N PRO A 492 -0.39 -0.72 -24.48
CA PRO A 492 -0.28 -0.50 -25.93
C PRO A 492 0.50 0.77 -26.30
N SER A 493 0.27 1.88 -25.60
CA SER A 493 1.01 3.12 -25.85
C SER A 493 2.50 2.99 -25.55
N LEU A 494 2.87 2.24 -24.50
CA LEU A 494 4.26 2.01 -24.15
C LEU A 494 4.96 1.11 -25.19
N LYS A 495 4.25 0.12 -25.75
CA LYS A 495 4.77 -0.68 -26.86
C LYS A 495 5.06 0.17 -28.10
N ASN A 496 4.20 1.14 -28.40
CA ASN A 496 4.44 2.07 -29.50
C ASN A 496 5.64 2.97 -29.21
N ILE A 497 5.81 3.44 -27.96
CA ILE A 497 7.04 4.13 -27.51
C ILE A 497 8.28 3.26 -27.77
N TYR A 498 8.24 1.96 -27.46
CA TYR A 498 9.37 1.06 -27.74
C TYR A 498 9.63 0.87 -29.23
N LYS A 499 8.58 0.81 -30.05
CA LYS A 499 8.72 0.74 -31.50
C LYS A 499 9.39 1.99 -32.06
N GLU A 500 9.00 3.18 -31.61
CA GLU A 500 9.67 4.42 -32.00
C GLU A 500 11.13 4.45 -31.53
N LEU A 501 11.41 4.03 -30.30
CA LEU A 501 12.77 3.92 -29.77
C LEU A 501 13.65 2.97 -30.60
N SER A 502 13.09 1.84 -31.08
CA SER A 502 13.85 0.89 -31.90
C SER A 502 14.28 1.45 -33.25
N THR A 503 13.52 2.41 -33.79
CA THR A 503 13.86 3.09 -35.04
C THR A 503 14.69 4.37 -34.82
N ASP A 504 14.58 5.00 -33.64
CA ASP A 504 15.23 6.28 -33.33
C ASP A 504 16.60 6.12 -32.65
N ILE A 505 16.75 5.12 -31.77
CA ILE A 505 17.94 4.92 -30.95
C ILE A 505 18.66 3.64 -31.41
N LYS A 506 19.83 3.81 -32.06
CA LYS A 506 20.66 2.70 -32.56
C LYS A 506 20.94 1.68 -31.46
N GLY A 507 20.59 0.42 -31.70
CA GLY A 507 20.82 -0.69 -30.76
C GLY A 507 19.87 -0.71 -29.55
N PHE A 508 18.71 -0.08 -29.66
CA PHE A 508 17.61 -0.28 -28.71
C PHE A 508 16.80 -1.50 -29.10
N GLU A 509 16.53 -2.39 -28.14
CA GLU A 509 15.63 -3.53 -28.31
C GLU A 509 14.46 -3.41 -27.32
N SER A 510 13.27 -3.80 -27.76
CA SER A 510 12.06 -3.69 -26.93
C SER A 510 12.13 -4.59 -25.70
N PRO A 511 12.14 -4.05 -24.47
CA PRO A 511 12.15 -4.87 -23.26
C PRO A 511 10.79 -5.54 -23.02
N GLN A 512 10.83 -6.63 -22.23
CA GLN A 512 9.62 -7.25 -21.70
C GLN A 512 9.00 -6.48 -20.53
N SER A 513 9.82 -5.70 -19.81
CA SER A 513 9.35 -4.86 -18.70
C SER A 513 8.77 -3.54 -19.21
N GLY A 514 7.77 -3.01 -18.50
CA GLY A 514 7.22 -1.67 -18.73
C GLY A 514 7.71 -0.61 -17.72
N ASN A 515 8.71 -0.95 -16.89
CA ASN A 515 9.21 -0.06 -15.86
C ASN A 515 10.22 0.96 -16.44
N LEU A 516 9.95 2.25 -16.23
CA LEU A 516 10.73 3.39 -16.74
C LEU A 516 11.48 4.13 -15.63
N GLU A 517 11.60 3.55 -14.43
CA GLU A 517 12.32 4.16 -13.29
C GLU A 517 13.76 4.58 -13.63
N THR A 518 14.46 3.84 -14.51
CA THR A 518 15.81 4.21 -14.92
C THR A 518 15.86 5.49 -15.73
N TRP A 519 14.80 5.84 -16.47
CA TRP A 519 14.70 7.16 -17.09
C TRP A 519 14.49 8.25 -16.04
N SER A 520 13.62 7.99 -15.06
CA SER A 520 13.37 8.93 -13.96
C SER A 520 14.62 9.22 -13.13
N ALA A 521 15.46 8.21 -12.90
CA ALA A 521 16.76 8.34 -12.23
C ALA A 521 17.80 9.17 -13.01
N GLN A 522 17.59 9.41 -14.31
CA GLN A 522 18.47 10.21 -15.17
C GLN A 522 17.98 11.65 -15.36
N GLY A 523 16.89 12.04 -14.69
CA GLY A 523 16.29 13.36 -14.81
C GLY A 523 15.11 13.45 -15.80
N VAL A 524 14.47 12.32 -16.14
CA VAL A 524 13.24 12.31 -16.94
C VAL A 524 12.01 12.35 -16.02
N LEU A 525 11.34 13.49 -15.97
CA LEU A 525 10.11 13.72 -15.21
C LEU A 525 8.91 13.12 -15.98
N LEU A 526 8.48 11.92 -15.57
CA LEU A 526 7.33 11.21 -16.14
C LEU A 526 6.02 11.67 -15.45
N LEU A 527 5.50 12.82 -15.86
CA LEU A 527 4.41 13.52 -15.17
C LEU A 527 3.05 13.27 -15.84
N ASN A 528 2.06 12.79 -15.08
CA ASN A 528 0.65 12.81 -15.53
C ASN A 528 -0.01 14.14 -15.16
N ALA A 529 -0.99 14.61 -15.94
CA ALA A 529 -1.75 15.81 -15.61
C ALA A 529 -2.76 15.59 -14.46
N SER A 530 -3.35 14.40 -14.35
CA SER A 530 -3.99 13.97 -13.10
C SER A 530 -3.06 13.00 -12.38
N LEU A 531 -2.82 13.20 -11.09
CA LEU A 531 -1.90 12.33 -10.32
C LEU A 531 -2.59 11.18 -9.61
N THR A 532 -3.93 11.14 -9.62
CA THR A 532 -4.71 10.02 -9.08
C THR A 532 -5.92 9.71 -9.95
N VAL A 533 -6.48 8.52 -9.81
CA VAL A 533 -7.68 8.06 -10.52
C VAL A 533 -8.40 7.00 -9.69
N LYS A 534 -9.72 6.89 -9.78
CA LYS A 534 -10.48 5.78 -9.18
C LYS A 534 -10.25 4.48 -9.96
N LYS A 535 -10.20 3.34 -9.27
CA LYS A 535 -10.15 1.99 -9.88
C LYS A 535 -11.24 1.88 -10.96
N GLY A 536 -10.82 1.51 -12.17
CA GLY A 536 -11.72 1.27 -13.30
C GLY A 536 -12.35 2.51 -13.95
N LYS A 537 -12.08 3.74 -13.48
CA LYS A 537 -12.74 4.96 -14.00
C LYS A 537 -11.72 6.01 -14.47
N SER A 538 -11.33 5.95 -15.74
CA SER A 538 -10.48 6.97 -16.38
C SER A 538 -11.07 8.37 -16.21
N ASN A 539 -10.25 9.41 -16.10
CA ASN A 539 -10.63 10.81 -15.91
C ASN A 539 -11.45 11.12 -14.64
N SER A 540 -11.64 10.16 -13.74
CA SER A 540 -12.49 10.35 -12.55
C SER A 540 -12.04 11.49 -11.63
N HIS A 541 -10.75 11.84 -11.63
CA HIS A 541 -10.19 12.95 -10.83
C HIS A 541 -9.71 14.14 -11.70
N LYS A 542 -10.02 14.15 -13.00
CA LYS A 542 -9.55 15.17 -13.97
C LYS A 542 -9.85 16.60 -13.53
N SER A 543 -11.06 16.86 -13.02
CA SER A 543 -11.55 18.19 -12.62
C SER A 543 -11.40 18.49 -11.13
N LYS A 544 -10.64 17.69 -10.38
CA LYS A 544 -10.59 17.79 -8.90
C LYS A 544 -9.46 18.66 -8.36
N GLY A 545 -8.64 19.23 -9.25
CA GLY A 545 -7.55 20.15 -8.90
C GLY A 545 -6.16 19.70 -9.35
N TRP A 546 -5.99 18.43 -9.73
CA TRP A 546 -4.67 17.93 -10.16
C TRP A 546 -4.11 18.65 -11.38
N GLN A 547 -4.93 18.90 -12.41
CA GLN A 547 -4.42 19.58 -13.60
C GLN A 547 -3.94 20.99 -13.31
N LYS A 548 -4.61 21.70 -12.39
CA LYS A 548 -4.15 23.03 -11.93
C LYS A 548 -2.80 22.93 -11.22
N PHE A 549 -2.63 21.93 -10.36
CA PHE A 549 -1.37 21.66 -9.68
C PHE A 549 -0.23 21.31 -10.65
N THR A 550 -0.47 20.42 -11.61
CA THR A 550 0.55 20.00 -12.57
C THR A 550 0.86 21.10 -13.58
N ASP A 551 -0.11 21.93 -13.94
CA ASP A 551 0.10 23.11 -14.79
C ASP A 551 1.02 24.11 -14.09
N GLN A 552 0.76 24.38 -12.80
CA GLN A 552 1.65 25.24 -12.02
C GLN A 552 3.04 24.62 -11.89
N LEU A 553 3.15 23.31 -11.66
CA LEU A 553 4.44 22.63 -11.61
C LEU A 553 5.24 22.81 -12.92
N ILE A 554 4.58 22.67 -14.08
CA ILE A 554 5.21 22.91 -15.39
C ILE A 554 5.72 24.35 -15.50
N THR A 555 4.90 25.34 -15.13
CA THR A 555 5.29 26.76 -15.13
C THR A 555 6.46 27.02 -14.18
N LEU A 556 6.44 26.46 -12.98
CA LEU A 556 7.51 26.63 -11.99
C LEU A 556 8.83 26.01 -12.47
N ILE A 557 8.78 24.82 -13.07
CA ILE A 557 9.95 24.18 -13.69
C ILE A 557 10.47 25.07 -14.83
N SER A 558 9.58 25.56 -15.70
CA SER A 558 9.98 26.39 -16.83
C SER A 558 10.64 27.71 -16.39
N ASN A 559 10.13 28.30 -15.31
CA ASN A 559 10.72 29.51 -14.77
C ASN A 559 12.06 29.24 -14.07
N LYS A 560 12.16 28.14 -13.31
CA LYS A 560 13.31 27.87 -12.44
C LYS A 560 14.50 27.23 -13.15
N LEU A 561 14.26 26.35 -14.12
CA LEU A 561 15.32 25.61 -14.82
C LEU A 561 15.61 26.25 -16.19
N ASN A 562 16.69 25.80 -16.83
CA ASN A 562 17.09 26.18 -18.19
C ASN A 562 17.40 24.91 -18.99
N ASN A 563 17.27 24.98 -20.31
CA ASN A 563 17.71 23.94 -21.25
C ASN A 563 17.09 22.57 -20.94
N CYS A 564 15.78 22.56 -20.68
CA CYS A 564 15.01 21.34 -20.45
C CYS A 564 14.28 20.99 -21.75
N VAL A 565 13.96 19.71 -21.93
CA VAL A 565 13.17 19.23 -23.08
C VAL A 565 11.78 18.84 -22.61
N PHE A 566 10.75 19.46 -23.18
CA PHE A 566 9.35 19.12 -22.92
C PHE A 566 8.79 18.32 -24.10
N ILE A 567 8.45 17.06 -23.85
CA ILE A 567 7.86 16.16 -24.85
C ILE A 567 6.34 16.12 -24.66
N LEU A 568 5.63 16.66 -25.65
CA LEU A 568 4.19 16.89 -25.62
C LEU A 568 3.49 16.03 -26.68
N TRP A 569 3.09 14.82 -26.29
CA TRP A 569 2.41 13.87 -27.17
C TRP A 569 0.88 13.97 -27.11
N GLY A 570 0.26 14.28 -28.24
CA GLY A 570 -1.18 14.45 -28.40
C GLY A 570 -1.69 15.83 -27.98
N GLY A 571 -2.87 16.20 -28.52
CA GLY A 571 -3.42 17.55 -28.34
C GLY A 571 -3.61 17.97 -26.88
N PHE A 572 -3.88 17.02 -25.97
CA PHE A 572 -3.98 17.31 -24.54
C PHE A 572 -2.66 17.85 -23.95
N ALA A 573 -1.54 17.17 -24.22
CA ALA A 573 -0.22 17.60 -23.75
C ALA A 573 0.25 18.85 -24.50
N GLN A 574 -0.01 18.95 -25.81
CA GLN A 574 0.42 20.09 -26.62
C GLN A 574 -0.20 21.42 -26.16
N ARG A 575 -1.42 21.42 -25.63
CA ARG A 575 -2.04 22.63 -25.02
C ARG A 575 -1.27 23.17 -23.81
N LYS A 576 -0.41 22.35 -23.18
CA LYS A 576 0.46 22.78 -22.08
C LYS A 576 1.68 23.55 -22.55
N SER A 577 1.94 23.64 -23.87
CA SER A 577 3.04 24.45 -24.42
C SER A 577 2.98 25.92 -24.02
N LYS A 578 1.79 26.49 -23.81
CA LYS A 578 1.61 27.87 -23.31
C LYS A 578 2.17 28.12 -21.90
N LEU A 579 2.44 27.05 -21.14
CA LEU A 579 2.98 27.12 -19.78
C LEU A 579 4.52 27.09 -19.76
N ILE A 580 5.15 26.95 -20.94
CA ILE A 580 6.58 26.71 -21.10
C ILE A 580 7.19 27.89 -21.85
N ASN A 581 8.24 28.48 -21.30
CA ASN A 581 9.04 29.47 -21.99
C ASN A 581 9.89 28.81 -23.09
N SER A 582 9.44 28.90 -24.34
CA SER A 582 10.10 28.30 -25.50
C SER A 582 11.47 28.92 -25.82
N LYS A 583 11.82 30.09 -25.27
CA LYS A 583 13.16 30.67 -25.41
C LYS A 583 14.19 29.99 -24.48
N LYS A 584 13.73 29.37 -23.39
CA LYS A 584 14.58 28.71 -22.39
C LYS A 584 14.68 27.19 -22.56
N HIS A 585 13.78 26.60 -23.34
CA HIS A 585 13.55 25.16 -23.38
C HIS A 585 13.17 24.69 -24.77
N LEU A 586 13.53 23.45 -25.08
CA LEU A 586 13.04 22.76 -26.26
C LEU A 586 11.64 22.18 -26.01
N ILE A 587 10.71 22.41 -26.93
CA ILE A 587 9.38 21.80 -26.93
C ILE A 587 9.25 20.87 -28.15
N LEU A 588 9.12 19.57 -27.90
CA LEU A 588 8.89 18.56 -28.93
C LEU A 588 7.42 18.16 -28.94
N LYS A 589 6.70 18.50 -30.02
CA LYS A 589 5.28 18.16 -30.21
C LYS A 589 5.14 17.00 -31.19
N GLY A 590 4.33 16.02 -30.85
CA GLY A 590 4.03 14.87 -31.73
C GLY A 590 2.64 14.32 -31.44
N THR A 591 2.15 13.39 -32.27
CA THR A 591 0.87 12.71 -31.96
C THR A 591 1.03 11.78 -30.76
N HIS A 592 -0.09 11.34 -30.17
CA HIS A 592 -0.04 10.48 -29.00
C HIS A 592 0.41 9.06 -29.38
N PRO A 593 1.20 8.34 -28.56
CA PRO A 593 1.60 6.95 -28.83
C PRO A 593 0.45 5.93 -28.76
N SER A 594 -0.81 6.35 -28.67
CA SER A 594 -1.94 5.42 -28.58
C SER A 594 -2.07 4.65 -29.89
N PRO A 595 -2.50 3.38 -29.88
CA PRO A 595 -2.81 2.65 -31.12
C PRO A 595 -3.74 3.41 -32.07
N LEU A 596 -4.62 4.26 -31.52
CA LEU A 596 -5.58 5.06 -32.29
C LEU A 596 -4.94 6.20 -33.10
N SER A 597 -3.70 6.62 -32.79
CA SER A 597 -3.09 7.81 -33.39
C SER A 597 -1.61 7.70 -33.69
N ALA A 598 -0.93 6.63 -33.26
CA ALA A 598 0.52 6.52 -33.40
C ALA A 598 0.99 6.51 -34.86
N ARG A 599 0.21 5.92 -35.76
CA ARG A 599 0.50 5.91 -37.22
C ARG A 599 0.41 7.30 -37.85
N ASN A 600 -0.29 8.23 -37.22
CA ASN A 600 -0.56 9.56 -37.79
C ASN A 600 0.49 10.59 -37.35
N GLY A 601 1.73 10.17 -37.07
CA GLY A 601 2.84 11.09 -36.75
C GLY A 601 3.52 10.91 -35.39
N PHE A 602 3.32 9.78 -34.69
CA PHE A 602 4.14 9.43 -33.53
C PHE A 602 5.35 8.64 -34.01
N PHE A 603 5.12 7.64 -34.87
CA PHE A 603 6.20 6.92 -35.53
C PHE A 603 6.95 7.85 -36.48
N GLY A 604 8.28 7.85 -36.37
CA GLY A 604 9.18 8.73 -37.13
C GLY A 604 9.38 10.12 -36.51
N CYS A 605 8.78 10.42 -35.36
CA CYS A 605 8.94 11.74 -34.73
C CYS A 605 10.39 12.01 -34.27
N LYS A 606 11.14 10.93 -33.97
CA LYS A 606 12.54 10.94 -33.52
C LYS A 606 12.78 11.80 -32.29
N HIS A 607 11.82 11.83 -31.38
CA HIS A 607 11.90 12.69 -30.20
C HIS A 607 13.00 12.28 -29.22
N PHE A 608 13.43 11.02 -29.20
CA PHE A 608 14.44 10.54 -28.24
C PHE A 608 15.85 10.96 -28.67
N SER A 609 16.18 10.84 -29.95
CA SER A 609 17.44 11.34 -30.50
C SER A 609 17.52 12.87 -30.46
N LYS A 610 16.46 13.58 -30.90
CA LYS A 610 16.36 15.05 -30.82
C LYS A 610 16.55 15.56 -29.38
N THR A 611 15.97 14.87 -28.40
CA THR A 611 16.17 15.18 -26.98
C THR A 611 17.65 15.08 -26.60
N ASN A 612 18.33 14.00 -26.98
CA ASN A 612 19.74 13.80 -26.65
C ASN A 612 20.66 14.79 -27.37
N SER A 613 20.39 15.15 -28.63
CA SER A 613 21.12 16.19 -29.36
C SER A 613 21.03 17.54 -28.65
N TYR A 614 19.82 17.96 -28.27
CA TYR A 614 19.62 19.23 -27.57
C TYR A 614 20.29 19.26 -26.19
N LEU A 615 20.22 18.16 -25.44
CA LEU A 615 20.90 18.07 -24.15
C LEU A 615 22.41 18.21 -24.31
N GLU A 616 23.01 17.55 -25.29
CA GLU A 616 24.45 17.63 -25.57
C GLU A 616 24.88 19.04 -25.98
N GLU A 617 24.14 19.69 -26.90
CA GLU A 617 24.39 21.07 -27.34
C GLU A 617 24.40 22.07 -26.18
N HIS A 618 23.63 21.79 -25.12
CA HIS A 618 23.53 22.64 -23.94
C HIS A 618 24.33 22.12 -22.74
N GLY A 619 25.35 21.28 -22.98
CA GLY A 619 26.28 20.80 -21.94
C GLY A 619 25.67 19.86 -20.90
N LYS A 620 24.52 19.24 -21.19
CA LYS A 620 23.85 18.28 -20.30
C LYS A 620 24.11 16.86 -20.76
N SER A 621 24.27 15.95 -19.79
CA SER A 621 24.42 14.53 -20.12
C SER A 621 23.16 13.95 -20.76
N LYS A 622 23.37 13.22 -21.87
CA LYS A 622 22.35 12.48 -22.62
C LYS A 622 21.57 11.52 -21.72
N ILE A 623 20.34 11.22 -22.13
CA ILE A 623 19.56 10.13 -21.55
C ILE A 623 19.96 8.83 -22.22
N ASP A 624 20.37 7.85 -21.42
CA ASP A 624 20.48 6.46 -21.83
C ASP A 624 19.06 5.85 -21.89
N TRP A 625 18.43 6.01 -23.05
CA TRP A 625 17.12 5.44 -23.33
C TRP A 625 17.12 3.91 -23.31
N LYS A 626 18.29 3.25 -23.46
CA LYS A 626 18.44 1.79 -23.40
C LYS A 626 18.50 1.26 -21.97
N SER A 627 18.62 2.13 -20.97
CA SER A 627 18.66 1.74 -19.54
C SER A 627 17.52 0.83 -19.10
N ILE A 628 16.36 0.91 -19.75
CA ILE A 628 15.18 0.07 -19.48
C ILE A 628 15.28 -1.37 -20.02
N MET A 629 16.26 -1.66 -20.88
CA MET A 629 16.52 -3.01 -21.40
C MET A 629 17.05 -3.94 -20.31
N ASN A 630 17.85 -3.40 -19.38
CA ASN A 630 18.35 -4.14 -18.22
C ASN A 630 18.46 -3.22 -17.00
N PRO A 631 17.31 -2.88 -16.37
CA PRO A 631 17.26 -1.84 -15.35
C PRO A 631 18.02 -2.23 -14.08
N GLU A 632 18.07 -3.51 -13.72
CA GLU A 632 18.83 -3.98 -12.55
C GLU A 632 20.34 -3.80 -12.75
N LYS A 633 20.86 -4.17 -13.93
CA LYS A 633 22.28 -3.97 -14.27
C LYS A 633 22.61 -2.48 -14.33
N TRP A 634 21.74 -1.68 -14.94
CA TRP A 634 21.93 -0.24 -15.04
C TRP A 634 21.95 0.44 -13.67
N LEU A 635 20.99 0.13 -12.79
CA LEU A 635 20.93 0.67 -11.43
C LEU A 635 22.12 0.23 -10.58
N LYS A 636 22.61 -1.01 -10.71
CA LYS A 636 23.82 -1.46 -10.00
C LYS A 636 25.05 -0.68 -10.45
N LYS A 637 25.23 -0.48 -11.76
CA LYS A 637 26.35 0.29 -12.32
C LYS A 637 26.36 1.74 -11.81
N HIS A 638 25.22 2.41 -11.81
CA HIS A 638 25.15 3.85 -11.53
C HIS A 638 24.84 4.21 -10.05
N LYS A 639 24.38 3.27 -9.21
CA LYS A 639 24.38 3.45 -7.74
C LYS A 639 25.79 3.38 -7.14
N SER A 640 26.71 2.68 -7.79
CA SER A 640 28.11 2.56 -7.36
C SER A 640 28.88 3.88 -7.55
N GLN A 641 28.51 4.69 -8.54
CA GLN A 641 29.15 5.98 -8.84
C GLN A 641 28.68 7.11 -7.91
N LYS A 642 27.38 7.18 -7.57
CA LYS A 642 26.86 8.19 -6.61
C LYS A 642 27.43 8.08 -5.19
N VAL A 643 27.97 6.94 -4.78
CA VAL A 643 28.61 6.75 -3.45
C VAL A 643 30.09 7.20 -3.45
N VAL A 644 30.71 7.33 -4.63
CA VAL A 644 32.08 7.81 -4.78
C VAL A 644 32.12 9.35 -4.94
N GLU A 645 31.05 9.96 -5.46
CA GLU A 645 30.92 11.43 -5.58
C GLU A 645 30.30 12.12 -4.35
N GLU A 646 29.69 11.38 -3.42
CA GLU A 646 29.15 11.91 -2.14
C GLU A 646 30.06 11.59 -0.92
N LYS A 647 31.29 11.14 -1.15
CA LYS A 647 32.37 11.08 -0.16
C LYS A 647 33.43 12.10 -0.53
#